data_AF-A0AAZ1XLB2-F1
#
_entry.id   AF-A0AAZ1XLB2-F1
#
_cell.length_a   1.000
_cell.length_b   1.000
_cell.length_c   1.000
_cell.angle_alpha   90.00
_cell.angle_beta   90.00
_cell.angle_gamma   90.00
#
_symmetry.space_group_name_H-M   'P 1'
#
loop_
_entity.id
_entity.type
_entity.pdbx_description
1 polymer ?
#
loop_
_entity_poly.entity_id
_entity_poly.type
_entity_poly.pdbx_seq_one_letter_code
_entity_poly.pdbx_strand_id
1 'polypeptide(L)'
;MRFADIRSGSRAKEAPAMEEVDKILIHALKQVGTEVPEEINSVKQFSSELIVEAVVRCIRVIDPGLSSTLATSLPPGMSARFRVGMSLAQACQDIGYKGEIGYQTFLYSSEPEIRSLLMFLVEKLPRESAETSDQPTGKSVVLQRTIAAAIKAHLAVPWLPPKCRLPLNCETQRQGVMHSFHVQPLSLTNCTKGSSKKHTKEVKDYQRDVLSPVTAQISSQASVVASILEQHTAEISTAQEWDNEWNNQGLLSRFTPQEYCLRKFTRLHKRIEDQLRSAALPSSHSAFGVSRSTSDLCELLQAFKGSVQPGHILTKGTHFTHTQKFNFTQEVPQVAKTIPTNHQSEGDVQLGQQEELAYLQQQFQQLCSEVDHLAADMKHMSVTNAQVLDELKQRELRNSEKEEKIQVKKKTIDLLPDADNNLLKLQGLVEASAKRVVNLASQWEKHRAPLVDEYRRLKDICSSKDVESSKKLSEIKSLHEKIRVSTEEAKKKEDAYKQLVTELENLPQDVSRSAYTQRILEIVSNIKKQKEEITKILSDTKELQKEINNLTGKLDRTFAVTDELVFKDAKKDETVRKSYKYLAALHENCNQLIQTIEDTGTILREIRDLEEQIETENGNKTVANLERILEDYKAIRQENASLAAKVREG
;
A
#
# COMPACT_ATOMS: atom_id res chain seq x y z
N MET A 1 56.30 -35.27 23.97
CA MET A 1 56.34 -36.43 24.88
C MET A 1 56.27 -35.89 26.30
N ARG A 2 55.39 -36.46 27.15
CA ARG A 2 54.92 -35.95 28.47
C ARG A 2 53.93 -34.77 28.34
N PHE A 3 52.83 -34.69 29.07
CA PHE A 3 52.42 -35.23 30.38
C PHE A 3 50.95 -35.74 30.28
N ALA A 4 50.56 -36.90 30.83
CA ALA A 4 50.26 -37.16 32.26
C ALA A 4 49.07 -36.31 32.76
N ASP A 5 48.08 -36.76 33.53
CA ASP A 5 47.66 -38.07 34.05
C ASP A 5 46.31 -37.83 34.81
N ILE A 6 45.60 -38.92 35.10
CA ILE A 6 44.67 -39.11 36.24
C ILE A 6 43.23 -38.52 36.19
N ARG A 7 42.30 -39.48 36.11
CA ARG A 7 41.02 -39.67 36.84
C ARG A 7 40.28 -38.43 37.36
N SER A 8 39.03 -38.32 36.92
CA SER A 8 37.80 -38.52 37.71
C SER A 8 36.69 -37.57 37.23
N GLY A 9 35.51 -38.13 36.95
CA GLY A 9 34.28 -37.37 36.68
C GLY A 9 33.92 -37.21 35.20
N SER A 10 32.92 -37.98 34.75
CA SER A 10 32.06 -37.52 33.65
C SER A 10 30.69 -38.20 33.69
N ARG A 11 29.96 -37.94 34.79
CA ARG A 11 28.50 -37.98 34.81
C ARG A 11 28.02 -36.55 34.54
N ALA A 12 28.15 -36.08 33.29
CA ALA A 12 27.55 -34.84 32.76
C ALA A 12 28.07 -34.59 31.33
N LYS A 13 27.49 -35.21 30.30
CA LYS A 13 27.71 -34.75 28.91
C LYS A 13 26.63 -35.10 27.87
N GLU A 14 25.57 -35.83 28.21
CA GLU A 14 24.46 -36.14 27.27
C GLU A 14 23.28 -35.16 27.32
N ALA A 15 23.21 -34.25 28.30
CA ALA A 15 22.06 -33.35 28.47
C ALA A 15 21.90 -32.22 27.41
N PRO A 16 22.96 -31.59 26.83
CA PRO A 16 22.76 -30.35 26.08
C PRO A 16 22.14 -30.53 24.70
N ALA A 17 22.31 -31.69 24.04
CA ALA A 17 21.75 -31.93 22.71
C ALA A 17 20.22 -32.13 22.72
N MET A 18 19.69 -32.75 23.78
CA MET A 18 18.25 -33.06 23.87
C MET A 18 17.40 -31.83 24.19
N GLU A 19 17.95 -30.85 24.91
CA GLU A 19 17.28 -29.57 25.17
C GLU A 19 17.15 -28.70 23.92
N GLU A 20 18.13 -28.75 23.01
CA GLU A 20 18.08 -28.04 21.73
C GLU A 20 17.02 -28.65 20.80
N VAL A 21 16.93 -29.98 20.75
CA VAL A 21 15.88 -30.69 19.99
C VAL A 21 14.49 -30.35 20.52
N ASP A 22 14.30 -30.36 21.85
CA ASP A 22 13.02 -29.99 22.46
C ASP A 22 12.62 -28.54 22.14
N LYS A 23 13.58 -27.59 22.14
CA LYS A 23 13.32 -26.19 21.74
C LYS A 23 12.90 -26.06 20.28
N ILE A 24 13.54 -26.79 19.37
CA ILE A 24 13.19 -26.80 17.94
C ILE A 24 11.79 -27.38 17.74
N LEU A 25 11.45 -28.47 18.45
CA LEU A 25 10.12 -29.06 18.40
C LEU A 25 9.05 -28.11 18.93
N ILE A 26 9.28 -27.47 20.07
CA ILE A 26 8.33 -26.50 20.65
C ILE A 26 8.11 -25.33 19.69
N HIS A 27 9.17 -24.82 19.06
CA HIS A 27 9.06 -23.75 18.07
C HIS A 27 8.25 -24.18 16.84
N ALA A 28 8.52 -25.37 16.30
CA ALA A 28 7.77 -25.92 15.18
C ALA A 28 6.28 -26.14 15.51
N LEU A 29 5.97 -26.62 16.72
CA LEU A 29 4.59 -26.79 17.20
C LEU A 29 3.85 -25.46 17.35
N LYS A 30 4.53 -24.41 17.82
CA LYS A 30 3.96 -23.04 17.87
C LYS A 30 3.69 -22.49 16.46
N GLN A 31 4.55 -22.76 15.47
CA GLN A 31 4.36 -22.35 14.08
C GLN A 31 3.16 -23.06 13.41
N VAL A 32 2.93 -24.32 13.75
CA VAL A 32 1.71 -25.09 13.35
C VAL A 32 0.46 -24.58 14.08
N GLY A 33 0.63 -23.70 15.06
CA GLY A 33 -0.44 -23.06 15.80
C GLY A 33 -0.90 -23.83 17.03
N THR A 34 -0.05 -24.66 17.65
CA THR A 34 -0.31 -25.31 18.96
C THR A 34 -0.11 -24.31 20.10
N GLU A 35 -1.07 -24.20 21.02
CA GLU A 35 -0.99 -23.27 22.16
C GLU A 35 -0.10 -23.85 23.26
N VAL A 36 1.22 -23.69 23.10
CA VAL A 36 2.20 -24.10 24.11
C VAL A 36 2.53 -22.90 25.02
N PRO A 37 2.22 -22.94 26.33
CA PRO A 37 2.59 -21.90 27.28
C PRO A 37 4.09 -21.58 27.26
N GLU A 38 4.46 -20.31 27.45
CA GLU A 38 5.86 -19.85 27.40
C GLU A 38 6.75 -20.40 28.53
N GLU A 39 6.14 -20.99 29.56
CA GLU A 39 6.83 -21.60 30.70
C GLU A 39 7.36 -23.02 30.43
N ILE A 40 6.92 -23.64 29.32
CA ILE A 40 7.26 -25.02 28.96
C ILE A 40 8.50 -25.05 28.06
N ASN A 41 9.62 -25.58 28.60
CA ASN A 41 10.92 -25.60 27.93
C ASN A 41 11.40 -27.01 27.51
N SER A 42 10.66 -28.07 27.87
CA SER A 42 10.97 -29.46 27.49
C SER A 42 9.72 -30.27 27.25
N VAL A 43 9.82 -31.29 26.39
CA VAL A 43 8.75 -32.26 26.08
C VAL A 43 8.28 -33.01 27.34
N LYS A 44 9.12 -33.09 28.38
CA LYS A 44 8.76 -33.66 29.70
C LYS A 44 7.60 -32.97 30.40
N GLN A 45 7.38 -31.69 30.13
CA GLN A 45 6.37 -30.86 30.79
C GLN A 45 5.03 -30.86 30.03
N PHE A 46 4.92 -31.63 28.95
CA PHE A 46 3.70 -31.68 28.14
C PHE A 46 2.62 -32.50 28.84
N SER A 47 1.43 -31.91 28.99
CA SER A 47 0.26 -32.65 29.46
C SER A 47 -0.27 -33.56 28.35
N SER A 48 -0.99 -34.62 28.70
CA SER A 48 -1.65 -35.51 27.73
C SER A 48 -2.60 -34.75 26.79
N GLU A 49 -3.19 -33.65 27.28
CA GLU A 49 -4.07 -32.78 26.49
C GLU A 49 -3.30 -32.00 25.43
N LEU A 50 -2.16 -31.43 25.80
CA LEU A 50 -1.29 -30.69 24.90
C LEU A 50 -0.63 -31.60 23.85
N ILE A 51 -0.31 -32.85 24.21
CA ILE A 51 0.23 -33.85 23.28
C ILE A 51 -0.82 -34.23 22.21
N VAL A 52 -2.05 -34.51 22.62
CA VAL A 52 -3.13 -34.84 21.69
C VAL A 52 -3.44 -33.67 20.77
N GLU A 53 -3.49 -32.46 21.32
CA GLU A 53 -3.70 -31.24 20.56
C GLU A 53 -2.58 -30.98 19.54
N ALA A 54 -1.32 -31.10 19.96
CA ALA A 54 -0.14 -30.94 19.10
C ALA A 54 -0.17 -31.94 17.93
N VAL A 55 -0.45 -33.21 18.21
CA VAL A 55 -0.47 -34.28 17.20
C VAL A 55 -1.63 -34.07 16.23
N VAL A 56 -2.84 -33.74 16.70
CA VAL A 56 -3.99 -33.45 15.82
C VAL A 56 -3.72 -32.25 14.92
N ARG A 57 -3.11 -31.18 15.45
CA ARG A 57 -2.77 -29.98 14.67
C ARG A 57 -1.70 -30.29 13.62
N CYS A 58 -0.67 -31.07 13.96
CA CYS A 58 0.32 -31.54 12.97
C CYS A 58 -0.32 -32.37 11.86
N ILE A 59 -1.18 -33.34 12.20
CA ILE A 59 -1.88 -34.18 11.23
C ILE A 59 -2.75 -33.34 10.28
N ARG A 60 -3.42 -32.30 10.80
CA ARG A 60 -4.24 -31.37 10.00
C ARG A 60 -3.48 -30.61 8.93
N VAL A 61 -2.23 -30.28 9.20
CA VAL A 61 -1.37 -29.59 8.25
C VAL A 61 -0.79 -30.56 7.22
N ILE A 62 -0.50 -31.81 7.60
CA ILE A 62 0.08 -32.82 6.73
C ILE A 62 -0.95 -33.41 5.77
N ASP A 63 -2.13 -33.80 6.29
CA ASP A 63 -3.24 -34.31 5.49
C ASP A 63 -4.60 -33.79 6.01
N PRO A 64 -5.19 -32.79 5.32
CA PRO A 64 -6.50 -32.26 5.66
C PRO A 64 -7.64 -33.29 5.56
N GLY A 65 -7.46 -34.39 4.81
CA GLY A 65 -8.47 -35.43 4.60
C GLY A 65 -8.70 -36.32 5.83
N LEU A 66 -7.61 -36.74 6.49
CA LEU A 66 -7.63 -37.57 7.70
C LEU A 66 -8.10 -36.82 8.96
N SER A 67 -8.18 -35.49 8.90
CA SER A 67 -8.35 -34.62 10.07
C SER A 67 -9.79 -34.23 10.40
N SER A 68 -10.73 -34.49 9.48
CA SER A 68 -12.16 -34.17 9.68
C SER A 68 -12.83 -35.02 10.78
N THR A 69 -12.20 -36.13 11.19
CA THR A 69 -12.71 -37.10 12.15
C THR A 69 -12.03 -37.03 13.53
N LEU A 70 -10.98 -36.21 13.71
CA LEU A 70 -10.17 -36.16 14.93
C LEU A 70 -10.52 -34.94 15.79
N ALA A 71 -10.90 -35.19 17.06
CA ALA A 71 -11.18 -34.15 18.04
C ALA A 71 -9.87 -33.58 18.64
N THR A 72 -9.79 -32.25 18.75
CA THR A 72 -8.62 -31.53 19.30
C THR A 72 -8.57 -31.51 20.84
N SER A 73 -9.56 -32.07 21.52
CA SER A 73 -9.64 -32.12 22.98
C SER A 73 -10.00 -33.53 23.47
N LEU A 74 -9.44 -33.92 24.63
CA LEU A 74 -9.75 -35.21 25.25
C LEU A 74 -11.12 -35.17 25.95
N PRO A 75 -12.03 -36.12 25.68
CA PRO A 75 -13.30 -36.23 26.39
C PRO A 75 -13.11 -36.55 27.89
N PRO A 76 -14.07 -36.24 28.78
CA PRO A 76 -13.93 -36.51 30.21
C PRO A 76 -14.00 -38.00 30.59
N GLY A 77 -14.58 -38.87 29.74
CA GLY A 77 -14.73 -40.31 30.01
C GLY A 77 -13.57 -41.17 29.48
N MET A 78 -13.04 -42.08 30.30
CA MET A 78 -11.90 -42.94 29.96
C MET A 78 -12.11 -43.82 28.71
N SER A 79 -13.32 -44.34 28.49
CA SER A 79 -13.65 -45.14 27.30
C SER A 79 -13.62 -44.32 26.01
N ALA A 80 -13.98 -43.03 26.08
CA ALA A 80 -13.90 -42.11 24.95
C ALA A 80 -12.45 -41.67 24.69
N ARG A 81 -11.66 -41.45 25.74
CA ARG A 81 -10.22 -41.19 25.64
C ARG A 81 -9.47 -42.34 24.96
N PHE A 82 -9.81 -43.58 25.28
CA PHE A 82 -9.24 -44.76 24.62
C PHE A 82 -9.51 -44.77 23.11
N ARG A 83 -10.75 -44.49 22.68
CA ARG A 83 -11.11 -44.43 21.25
C ARG A 83 -10.37 -43.33 20.51
N VAL A 84 -10.23 -42.15 21.12
CA VAL A 84 -9.47 -41.03 20.55
C VAL A 84 -7.99 -41.39 20.43
N GLY A 85 -7.38 -41.95 21.47
CA GLY A 85 -5.98 -42.40 21.43
C GLY A 85 -5.72 -43.48 20.38
N MET A 86 -6.65 -44.41 20.19
CA MET A 86 -6.56 -45.44 19.15
C MET A 86 -6.71 -44.86 17.73
N SER A 87 -7.66 -43.94 17.53
CA SER A 87 -7.86 -43.26 16.25
C SER A 87 -6.66 -42.39 15.86
N LEU A 88 -6.01 -41.76 16.84
CA LEU A 88 -4.78 -40.99 16.62
C LEU A 88 -3.60 -41.89 16.26
N ALA A 89 -3.44 -43.02 16.97
CA ALA A 89 -2.42 -44.00 16.65
C ALA A 89 -2.56 -44.51 15.21
N GLN A 90 -3.79 -44.83 14.78
CA GLN A 90 -4.06 -45.25 13.40
C GLN A 90 -3.73 -44.15 12.39
N ALA A 91 -4.14 -42.90 12.64
CA ALA A 91 -3.83 -41.79 11.75
C ALA A 91 -2.31 -41.54 11.62
N CYS A 92 -1.55 -41.68 12.72
CA CYS A 92 -0.09 -41.59 12.68
C CYS A 92 0.55 -42.75 11.90
N GLN A 93 -0.01 -43.96 11.98
CA GLN A 93 0.43 -45.12 11.19
C GLN A 93 0.11 -44.95 9.69
N ASP A 94 -1.06 -44.41 9.36
CA ASP A 94 -1.47 -44.14 7.98
C ASP A 94 -0.58 -43.07 7.31
N ILE A 95 -0.06 -42.11 8.08
CA ILE A 95 0.96 -41.12 7.64
C ILE A 95 2.35 -41.78 7.47
N GLY A 96 2.53 -43.01 7.92
CA GLY A 96 3.72 -43.82 7.71
C GLY A 96 4.70 -43.86 8.89
N TYR A 97 4.23 -43.62 10.12
CA TYR A 97 5.06 -43.82 11.31
C TYR A 97 5.34 -45.32 11.54
N LYS A 98 6.60 -45.68 11.79
CA LYS A 98 7.06 -47.07 11.86
C LYS A 98 7.18 -47.66 13.28
N GLY A 99 6.99 -46.85 14.32
CA GLY A 99 7.03 -47.33 15.71
C GLY A 99 5.67 -47.86 16.19
N GLU A 100 5.69 -48.70 17.22
CA GLU A 100 4.48 -49.19 17.88
C GLU A 100 3.81 -48.05 18.65
N ILE A 101 2.73 -47.48 18.07
CA ILE A 101 1.92 -46.45 18.73
C ILE A 101 0.60 -47.08 19.17
N GLY A 102 0.21 -46.85 20.42
CA GLY A 102 -1.11 -47.18 20.93
C GLY A 102 -1.73 -46.03 21.71
N TYR A 103 -2.93 -46.25 22.26
CA TYR A 103 -3.60 -45.28 23.14
C TYR A 103 -2.74 -44.92 24.38
N GLN A 104 -1.87 -45.84 24.81
CA GLN A 104 -0.97 -45.65 25.96
C GLN A 104 0.07 -44.55 25.71
N THR A 105 0.56 -44.42 24.47
CA THR A 105 1.54 -43.39 24.10
C THR A 105 1.00 -41.97 24.32
N PHE A 106 -0.31 -41.75 24.13
CA PHE A 106 -0.94 -40.44 24.31
C PHE A 106 -1.51 -40.20 25.72
N LEU A 107 -1.96 -41.25 26.41
CA LEU A 107 -2.59 -41.16 27.73
C LEU A 107 -1.60 -41.35 28.89
N TYR A 108 -0.53 -42.11 28.66
CA TYR A 108 0.50 -42.47 29.64
C TYR A 108 1.89 -42.27 29.01
N SER A 109 2.10 -41.07 28.48
CA SER A 109 3.23 -40.72 27.61
C SER A 109 4.60 -41.03 28.22
N SER A 110 5.39 -41.83 27.50
CA SER A 110 6.83 -41.97 27.75
C SER A 110 7.58 -40.91 26.96
N GLU A 111 8.53 -40.26 27.62
CA GLU A 111 9.33 -39.17 27.04
C GLU A 111 10.03 -39.53 25.70
N PRO A 112 10.68 -40.70 25.55
CA PRO A 112 11.37 -41.03 24.29
C PRO A 112 10.40 -41.32 23.13
N GLU A 113 9.23 -41.91 23.41
CA GLU A 113 8.23 -42.24 22.39
C GLU A 113 7.56 -40.98 21.84
N ILE A 114 7.12 -40.07 22.72
CA ILE A 114 6.48 -38.82 22.29
C ILE A 114 7.46 -37.91 21.55
N ARG A 115 8.72 -37.82 21.99
CA ARG A 115 9.74 -37.06 21.27
C ARG A 115 9.97 -37.61 19.87
N SER A 116 10.09 -38.94 19.73
CA SER A 116 10.28 -39.58 18.42
C SER A 116 9.07 -39.39 17.51
N LEU A 117 7.86 -39.42 18.07
CA LEU A 117 6.62 -39.16 17.34
C LEU A 117 6.54 -37.70 16.85
N LEU A 118 6.81 -36.73 17.73
CA LEU A 118 6.79 -35.30 17.37
C LEU A 118 7.89 -34.94 16.36
N MET A 119 9.09 -35.52 16.48
CA MET A 119 10.14 -35.36 15.46
C MET A 119 9.69 -35.85 14.09
N PHE A 120 9.08 -37.04 14.03
CA PHE A 120 8.55 -37.56 12.75
C PHE A 120 7.47 -36.66 12.16
N LEU A 121 6.51 -36.21 12.99
CA LEU A 121 5.42 -35.35 12.51
C LEU A 121 5.95 -34.00 12.04
N VAL A 122 6.88 -33.39 12.78
CA VAL A 122 7.51 -32.12 12.39
C VAL A 122 8.32 -32.27 11.10
N GLU A 123 9.00 -33.40 10.90
CA GLU A 123 9.74 -33.66 9.66
C GLU A 123 8.83 -33.77 8.43
N LYS A 124 7.59 -34.24 8.63
CA LYS A 124 6.56 -34.41 7.59
C LYS A 124 5.72 -33.15 7.34
N LEU A 125 5.86 -32.10 8.14
CA LEU A 125 5.23 -30.82 7.85
C LEU A 125 5.76 -30.26 6.52
N PRO A 126 4.94 -29.55 5.73
CA PRO A 126 5.41 -28.86 4.53
C PRO A 126 6.55 -27.92 4.95
N ARG A 127 7.79 -28.26 4.57
CA ARG A 127 8.94 -27.39 4.82
C ARG A 127 8.73 -26.12 3.98
N GLU A 128 8.32 -25.02 4.63
CA GLU A 128 8.55 -23.70 4.06
C GLU A 128 10.06 -23.61 3.83
N SER A 129 10.45 -23.52 2.55
CA SER A 129 11.84 -23.43 2.13
C SER A 129 12.54 -22.40 2.99
N ALA A 130 13.57 -22.86 3.69
CA ALA A 130 14.41 -22.07 4.57
C ALA A 130 15.10 -20.96 3.80
N GLU A 131 14.45 -19.80 3.71
CA GLU A 131 15.12 -18.51 3.56
C GLU A 131 14.46 -17.50 4.50
N THR A 132 15.24 -17.11 5.51
CA THR A 132 15.07 -15.96 6.40
C THR A 132 13.96 -16.05 7.47
N SER A 133 14.32 -16.71 8.57
CA SER A 133 14.02 -16.14 9.90
C SER A 133 14.61 -14.73 9.94
N ASP A 134 13.88 -13.80 10.55
CA ASP A 134 14.26 -12.42 10.85
C ASP A 134 14.06 -11.39 9.73
N GLN A 135 12.83 -11.26 9.23
CA GLN A 135 12.30 -9.97 8.78
C GLN A 135 10.77 -9.93 8.99
N PRO A 136 10.18 -8.80 9.45
CA PRO A 136 8.73 -8.68 9.52
C PRO A 136 8.21 -8.87 8.09
N THR A 137 7.35 -9.88 7.89
CA THR A 137 6.77 -10.27 6.61
C THR A 137 6.37 -9.02 5.83
N GLY A 138 7.19 -8.67 4.83
CA GLY A 138 7.01 -7.43 4.08
C GLY A 138 5.60 -7.41 3.49
N LYS A 139 4.92 -6.26 3.57
CA LYS A 139 3.56 -6.07 3.01
C LYS A 139 3.43 -6.59 1.56
N SER A 140 4.54 -6.61 0.82
CA SER A 140 4.66 -7.20 -0.52
C SER A 140 4.42 -8.71 -0.58
N VAL A 141 4.97 -9.49 0.35
CA VAL A 141 4.82 -10.96 0.37
C VAL A 141 3.39 -11.34 0.77
N VAL A 142 2.81 -10.62 1.73
CA VAL A 142 1.40 -10.76 2.10
C VAL A 142 0.51 -10.41 0.91
N LEU A 143 0.80 -9.31 0.21
CA LEU A 143 0.08 -8.92 -0.99
C LEU A 143 0.18 -9.99 -2.08
N GLN A 144 1.37 -10.51 -2.37
CA GLN A 144 1.55 -11.58 -3.36
C GLN A 144 0.79 -12.86 -2.98
N ARG A 145 0.78 -13.25 -1.70
CA ARG A 145 0.01 -14.40 -1.21
C ARG A 145 -1.50 -14.16 -1.34
N THR A 146 -1.98 -12.94 -1.06
CA THR A 146 -3.40 -12.58 -1.28
C THR A 146 -3.77 -12.53 -2.76
N ILE A 147 -2.89 -12.02 -3.63
CA ILE A 147 -3.08 -12.00 -5.08
C ILE A 147 -3.15 -13.43 -5.61
N ALA A 148 -2.22 -14.29 -5.21
CA ALA A 148 -2.22 -15.70 -5.62
C ALA A 148 -3.48 -16.44 -5.14
N ALA A 149 -3.91 -16.21 -3.91
CA ALA A 149 -5.15 -16.77 -3.37
C ALA A 149 -6.39 -16.27 -4.13
N ALA A 150 -6.46 -14.98 -4.46
CA ALA A 150 -7.54 -14.40 -5.25
C ALA A 150 -7.56 -14.98 -6.67
N ILE A 151 -6.41 -15.04 -7.36
CA ILE A 151 -6.31 -15.64 -8.69
C ILE A 151 -6.76 -17.10 -8.66
N LYS A 152 -6.31 -17.89 -7.67
CA LYS A 152 -6.70 -19.30 -7.51
C LYS A 152 -8.22 -19.44 -7.27
N ALA A 153 -8.81 -18.58 -6.45
CA ALA A 153 -10.25 -18.57 -6.22
C ALA A 153 -11.05 -18.20 -7.49
N HIS A 154 -10.57 -17.23 -8.27
CA HIS A 154 -11.21 -16.82 -9.52
C HIS A 154 -11.10 -17.89 -10.61
N LEU A 155 -9.97 -18.59 -10.70
CA LEU A 155 -9.76 -19.67 -11.67
C LEU A 155 -10.52 -20.96 -11.29
N ALA A 156 -10.88 -21.14 -10.02
CA ALA A 156 -11.69 -22.28 -9.58
C ALA A 156 -13.17 -22.16 -9.98
N VAL A 157 -13.63 -20.95 -10.34
CA VAL A 157 -15.01 -20.71 -10.78
C VAL A 157 -15.10 -20.83 -12.30
N PRO A 158 -16.02 -21.61 -12.87
CA PRO A 158 -16.22 -21.66 -14.32
C PRO A 158 -16.64 -20.29 -14.85
N TRP A 159 -15.98 -19.83 -15.92
CA TRP A 159 -16.37 -18.59 -16.60
C TRP A 159 -17.71 -18.79 -17.29
N LEU A 160 -18.71 -17.95 -16.94
CA LEU A 160 -20.04 -17.98 -17.54
C LEU A 160 -20.34 -16.64 -18.23
N PRO A 161 -20.96 -16.65 -19.42
CA PRO A 161 -21.47 -15.43 -20.06
C PRO A 161 -22.41 -14.67 -19.12
N PRO A 162 -22.46 -13.32 -19.15
CA PRO A 162 -23.24 -12.51 -18.22
C PRO A 162 -24.72 -12.89 -18.13
N LYS A 163 -25.32 -13.33 -19.24
CA LYS A 163 -26.72 -13.79 -19.28
C LYS A 163 -26.96 -15.17 -18.67
N CYS A 164 -25.89 -15.92 -18.38
CA CYS A 164 -25.92 -17.26 -17.82
C CYS A 164 -25.38 -17.30 -16.37
N ARG A 165 -25.02 -16.14 -15.78
CA ARG A 165 -24.49 -16.08 -14.41
C ARG A 165 -25.60 -16.21 -13.38
N LEU A 166 -25.41 -17.12 -12.44
CA LEU A 166 -26.21 -17.21 -11.22
C LEU A 166 -25.83 -16.07 -10.25
N PRO A 167 -26.74 -15.60 -9.39
CA PRO A 167 -26.50 -14.49 -8.46
C PRO A 167 -25.24 -14.64 -7.60
N LEU A 168 -24.92 -15.87 -7.17
CA LEU A 168 -23.72 -16.20 -6.37
C LEU A 168 -22.40 -15.98 -7.13
N ASN A 169 -22.41 -16.04 -8.46
CA ASN A 169 -21.20 -15.89 -9.29
C ASN A 169 -20.97 -14.42 -9.71
N CYS A 170 -21.94 -13.54 -9.43
CA CYS A 170 -21.84 -12.11 -9.74
C CYS A 170 -20.89 -11.36 -8.80
N GLU A 171 -20.70 -11.85 -7.56
CA GLU A 171 -19.78 -11.22 -6.59
C GLU A 171 -18.31 -11.47 -6.92
N THR A 172 -17.98 -12.65 -7.47
CA THR A 172 -16.61 -13.02 -7.85
C THR A 172 -16.26 -12.61 -9.29
N GLN A 173 -17.22 -12.61 -10.21
CA GLN A 173 -17.02 -12.20 -11.60
C GLN A 173 -17.47 -10.73 -11.78
N ARG A 174 -16.51 -9.79 -11.64
CA ARG A 174 -16.73 -8.34 -11.78
C ARG A 174 -17.77 -8.00 -12.85
N GLN A 175 -18.71 -7.14 -12.47
CA GLN A 175 -19.69 -6.50 -13.34
C GLN A 175 -19.03 -5.34 -14.08
N GLY A 176 -18.03 -5.64 -14.92
CA GLY A 176 -17.49 -4.66 -15.85
C GLY A 176 -18.55 -4.28 -16.90
N VAL A 177 -18.51 -3.04 -17.39
CA VAL A 177 -19.32 -2.63 -18.54
C VAL A 177 -18.89 -3.48 -19.74
N MET A 178 -19.68 -4.50 -20.06
CA MET A 178 -19.41 -5.37 -21.21
C MET A 178 -19.96 -4.69 -22.45
N HIS A 179 -19.08 -4.08 -23.23
CA HIS A 179 -19.42 -3.60 -24.56
C HIS A 179 -19.52 -4.80 -25.52
N SER A 180 -20.47 -4.73 -26.46
CA SER A 180 -20.51 -5.69 -27.56
C SER A 180 -19.18 -5.65 -28.30
N PHE A 181 -18.59 -6.82 -28.54
CA PHE A 181 -17.35 -6.92 -29.32
C PHE A 181 -17.59 -6.30 -30.69
N HIS A 182 -16.84 -5.25 -31.00
CA HIS A 182 -16.89 -4.54 -32.27
C HIS A 182 -15.48 -4.46 -32.82
N VAL A 183 -15.33 -4.84 -34.09
CA VAL A 183 -14.07 -4.78 -34.81
C VAL A 183 -14.25 -3.79 -35.94
N GLN A 184 -13.46 -2.73 -35.91
CA GLN A 184 -13.37 -1.78 -37.01
C GLN A 184 -11.89 -1.63 -37.38
N PRO A 185 -11.52 -1.75 -38.66
CA PRO A 185 -10.13 -1.58 -39.09
C PRO A 185 -9.71 -0.12 -38.84
N LEU A 186 -8.57 0.05 -38.18
CA LEU A 186 -7.98 1.36 -37.92
C LEU A 186 -6.79 1.58 -38.86
N SER A 187 -6.74 2.74 -39.52
CA SER A 187 -5.60 3.11 -40.37
C SER A 187 -4.56 3.83 -39.52
N LEU A 188 -3.61 3.07 -38.97
CA LEU A 188 -2.42 3.61 -38.31
C LEU A 188 -1.23 3.50 -39.26
N THR A 189 -0.50 4.59 -39.43
CA THR A 189 0.78 4.53 -40.13
C THR A 189 1.84 4.05 -39.15
N ASN A 190 2.34 2.82 -39.35
CA ASN A 190 3.31 2.12 -38.50
C ASN A 190 4.29 3.03 -37.77
N CYS A 191 4.26 3.02 -36.44
CA CYS A 191 5.28 3.61 -35.57
C CYS A 191 6.49 2.66 -35.42
N THR A 192 6.92 1.98 -36.48
CA THR A 192 8.09 1.10 -36.41
C THR A 192 9.37 1.92 -36.55
N LYS A 193 9.98 2.28 -35.43
CA LYS A 193 11.38 2.77 -35.35
C LYS A 193 12.44 1.71 -35.72
N GLY A 194 12.04 0.59 -36.32
CA GLY A 194 12.90 -0.60 -36.52
C GLY A 194 13.34 -0.91 -37.96
N SER A 195 12.97 -0.12 -38.98
CA SER A 195 13.58 -0.33 -40.30
C SER A 195 13.68 0.98 -41.08
N SER A 196 14.87 1.25 -41.61
CA SER A 196 15.26 2.39 -42.42
C SER A 196 14.50 2.52 -43.76
N LYS A 197 13.16 2.51 -43.75
CA LYS A 197 12.36 2.98 -44.87
C LYS A 197 12.04 4.44 -44.62
N LYS A 198 12.78 5.33 -45.30
CA LYS A 198 12.48 6.76 -45.36
C LYS A 198 10.99 6.89 -45.71
N HIS A 199 10.19 7.52 -44.83
CA HIS A 199 8.82 7.89 -45.17
C HIS A 199 8.86 8.71 -46.45
N THR A 200 8.25 8.20 -47.52
CA THR A 200 8.18 8.91 -48.78
C THR A 200 7.32 10.18 -48.59
N LYS A 201 7.56 11.21 -49.40
CA LYS A 201 6.90 12.51 -49.23
C LYS A 201 5.38 12.37 -49.34
N GLU A 202 4.91 11.47 -50.21
CA GLU A 202 3.48 11.19 -50.42
C GLU A 202 2.81 10.62 -49.16
N VAL A 203 3.52 9.79 -48.36
CA VAL A 203 2.96 9.23 -47.11
C VAL A 203 2.78 10.31 -46.05
N LYS A 204 3.68 11.30 -46.01
CA LYS A 204 3.58 12.43 -45.06
C LYS A 204 2.47 13.41 -45.45
N ASP A 205 2.27 13.62 -46.74
CA ASP A 205 1.20 14.51 -47.23
C ASP A 205 -0.17 13.84 -47.06
N TYR A 206 -0.29 12.53 -47.31
CA TYR A 206 -1.50 11.75 -46.98
C TYR A 206 -1.85 11.81 -45.48
N GLN A 207 -0.85 11.69 -44.60
CA GLN A 207 -1.03 11.79 -43.14
C GLN A 207 -1.53 13.16 -42.68
N ARG A 208 -1.14 14.24 -43.36
CA ARG A 208 -1.50 15.60 -42.98
C ARG A 208 -2.87 15.99 -43.51
N ASP A 209 -3.15 15.66 -44.77
CA ASP A 209 -4.24 16.28 -45.52
C ASP A 209 -5.43 15.34 -45.75
N VAL A 210 -5.25 14.02 -45.62
CA VAL A 210 -6.28 13.02 -45.97
C VAL A 210 -6.65 12.08 -44.81
N LEU A 211 -5.68 11.68 -43.97
CA LEU A 211 -5.93 10.75 -42.86
C LEU A 211 -6.66 11.44 -41.71
N SER A 212 -7.88 10.99 -41.42
CA SER A 212 -8.64 11.48 -40.26
C SER A 212 -7.98 11.07 -38.93
N PRO A 213 -8.08 11.89 -37.86
CA PRO A 213 -7.58 11.53 -36.53
C PRO A 213 -8.17 10.20 -36.04
N VAL A 214 -7.40 9.43 -35.27
CA VAL A 214 -7.78 8.09 -34.78
C VAL A 214 -9.13 8.07 -34.04
N THR A 215 -9.43 9.14 -33.30
CA THR A 215 -10.71 9.31 -32.59
C THR A 215 -11.91 9.58 -33.50
N ALA A 216 -11.67 10.01 -34.74
CA ALA A 216 -12.68 10.26 -35.77
C ALA A 216 -12.80 9.09 -36.77
N GLN A 217 -11.86 8.13 -36.77
CA GLN A 217 -11.91 6.94 -37.63
C GLN A 217 -12.87 5.85 -37.09
N ILE A 218 -13.20 5.85 -35.80
CA ILE A 218 -13.92 4.75 -35.14
C ILE A 218 -15.25 5.23 -34.56
N SER A 219 -16.31 4.44 -34.73
CA SER A 219 -17.67 4.76 -34.25
C SER A 219 -17.86 4.56 -32.75
N SER A 220 -17.05 3.69 -32.12
CA SER A 220 -17.08 3.36 -30.69
C SER A 220 -15.77 3.73 -30.01
N GLN A 221 -15.84 4.61 -29.00
CA GLN A 221 -14.65 5.16 -28.33
C GLN A 221 -14.19 4.32 -27.11
N ALA A 222 -15.02 3.42 -26.60
CA ALA A 222 -14.80 2.76 -25.31
C ALA A 222 -13.53 1.91 -25.24
N SER A 223 -13.15 1.27 -26.36
CA SER A 223 -11.98 0.37 -26.42
C SER A 223 -10.79 0.95 -27.19
N VAL A 224 -10.90 2.16 -27.74
CA VAL A 224 -9.91 2.73 -28.67
C VAL A 224 -8.54 2.87 -28.01
N VAL A 225 -8.50 3.46 -26.81
CA VAL A 225 -7.24 3.67 -26.07
C VAL A 225 -6.60 2.34 -25.69
N ALA A 226 -7.38 1.38 -25.21
CA ALA A 226 -6.89 0.06 -24.84
C ALA A 226 -6.32 -0.70 -26.05
N SER A 227 -7.01 -0.66 -27.19
CA SER A 227 -6.54 -1.29 -28.43
C SER A 227 -5.26 -0.67 -28.98
N ILE A 228 -5.11 0.65 -28.91
CA ILE A 228 -3.87 1.33 -29.35
C ILE A 228 -2.71 1.00 -28.41
N LEU A 229 -2.94 1.00 -27.09
CA LEU A 229 -1.91 0.65 -26.12
C LEU A 229 -1.49 -0.81 -26.25
N GLU A 230 -2.45 -1.73 -26.46
CA GLU A 230 -2.15 -3.14 -26.69
C GLU A 230 -1.36 -3.34 -27.97
N GLN A 231 -1.76 -2.68 -29.07
CA GLN A 231 -1.01 -2.72 -30.32
C GLN A 231 0.42 -2.20 -30.14
N HIS A 232 0.59 -1.05 -29.48
CA HIS A 232 1.92 -0.48 -29.22
C HIS A 232 2.77 -1.37 -28.30
N THR A 233 2.15 -1.97 -27.29
CA THR A 233 2.83 -2.92 -26.38
C THR A 233 3.27 -4.15 -27.16
N ALA A 234 2.42 -4.72 -28.01
CA ALA A 234 2.77 -5.85 -28.87
C ALA A 234 3.89 -5.49 -29.85
N GLU A 235 3.87 -4.32 -30.46
CA GLU A 235 4.94 -3.83 -31.35
C GLU A 235 6.28 -3.69 -30.61
N ILE A 236 6.28 -3.18 -29.38
CA ILE A 236 7.50 -3.08 -28.55
C ILE A 236 7.99 -4.46 -28.11
N SER A 237 7.09 -5.32 -27.61
CA SER A 237 7.44 -6.66 -27.14
C SER A 237 8.01 -7.49 -28.29
N THR A 238 7.39 -7.46 -29.47
CA THR A 238 7.91 -8.17 -30.65
C THR A 238 9.26 -7.63 -31.10
N ALA A 239 9.50 -6.31 -31.04
CA ALA A 239 10.81 -5.73 -31.32
C ALA A 239 11.88 -6.15 -30.29
N GLN A 240 11.55 -6.14 -29.01
CA GLN A 240 12.46 -6.57 -27.93
C GLN A 240 12.76 -8.07 -28.01
N GLU A 241 11.75 -8.90 -28.24
CA GLU A 241 11.92 -10.35 -28.46
C GLU A 241 12.79 -10.62 -29.67
N TRP A 242 12.56 -9.89 -30.77
CA TRP A 242 13.40 -9.96 -31.96
C TRP A 242 14.85 -9.54 -31.69
N ASP A 243 15.09 -8.41 -31.03
CA ASP A 243 16.44 -7.96 -30.70
C ASP A 243 17.15 -8.94 -29.78
N ASN A 244 16.44 -9.48 -28.78
CA ASN A 244 16.99 -10.50 -27.88
C ASN A 244 17.32 -11.79 -28.61
N GLU A 245 16.44 -12.27 -29.49
CA GLU A 245 16.67 -13.48 -30.27
C GLU A 245 17.79 -13.28 -31.29
N TRP A 246 17.81 -12.13 -31.97
CA TRP A 246 18.85 -11.78 -32.92
C TRP A 246 20.21 -11.67 -32.25
N ASN A 247 20.30 -10.99 -31.11
CA ASN A 247 21.56 -10.83 -30.38
C ASN A 247 22.08 -12.16 -29.80
N ASN A 248 21.19 -13.01 -29.30
CA ASN A 248 21.58 -14.27 -28.65
C ASN A 248 21.82 -15.41 -29.66
N GLN A 249 20.96 -15.57 -30.67
CA GLN A 249 20.97 -16.72 -31.59
C GLN A 249 21.22 -16.32 -33.04
N GLY A 250 20.72 -15.16 -33.46
CA GLY A 250 20.86 -14.64 -34.83
C GLY A 250 22.32 -14.31 -35.20
N LEU A 251 23.03 -13.54 -34.38
CA LEU A 251 24.44 -13.15 -34.60
C LEU A 251 25.37 -14.36 -34.66
N LEU A 252 25.15 -15.37 -33.82
CA LEU A 252 25.93 -16.60 -33.81
C LEU A 252 25.70 -17.47 -35.05
N SER A 253 24.56 -17.28 -35.73
CA SER A 253 24.18 -18.08 -36.89
C SER A 253 24.86 -17.66 -38.20
N ARG A 254 25.51 -16.49 -38.25
CA ARG A 254 26.19 -15.90 -39.42
C ARG A 254 25.31 -15.72 -40.67
N PHE A 255 23.99 -15.85 -40.54
CA PHE A 255 23.04 -15.56 -41.62
C PHE A 255 22.71 -14.06 -41.66
N THR A 256 22.19 -13.58 -42.79
CA THR A 256 21.53 -12.27 -42.80
C THR A 256 20.21 -12.33 -42.03
N PRO A 257 19.71 -11.19 -41.48
CA PRO A 257 18.43 -11.16 -40.76
C PRO A 257 17.27 -11.77 -41.54
N GLN A 258 17.22 -11.55 -42.86
CA GLN A 258 16.16 -12.07 -43.73
C GLN A 258 16.25 -13.60 -43.91
N GLU A 259 17.46 -14.13 -44.12
CA GLU A 259 17.68 -15.58 -44.26
C GLU A 259 17.42 -16.32 -42.94
N TYR A 260 17.77 -15.73 -41.80
CA TYR A 260 17.47 -16.28 -40.48
C TYR A 260 15.95 -16.38 -40.26
N CYS A 261 15.20 -15.30 -40.54
CA CYS A 261 13.74 -15.29 -40.47
C CYS A 261 13.11 -16.36 -41.35
N LEU A 262 13.51 -16.45 -42.62
CA LEU A 262 12.98 -17.45 -43.55
C LEU A 262 13.24 -18.88 -43.04
N ARG A 263 14.46 -19.15 -42.56
CA ARG A 263 14.82 -20.49 -42.07
C ARG A 263 14.09 -20.84 -40.78
N LYS A 264 13.92 -19.87 -39.87
CA LYS A 264 13.12 -20.03 -38.65
C LYS A 264 11.66 -20.29 -38.99
N PHE A 265 11.08 -19.52 -39.91
CA PHE A 265 9.72 -19.71 -40.40
C PHE A 265 9.51 -21.12 -40.94
N THR A 266 10.39 -21.59 -41.83
CA THR A 266 10.30 -22.96 -42.38
C THR A 266 10.41 -24.04 -41.31
N ARG A 267 11.29 -23.87 -40.31
CA ARG A 267 11.41 -24.82 -39.18
C ARG A 267 10.15 -24.84 -38.31
N LEU A 268 9.61 -23.67 -37.97
CA LEU A 268 8.39 -23.54 -37.18
C LEU A 268 7.19 -24.10 -37.92
N HIS A 269 7.04 -23.76 -39.21
CA HIS A 269 5.97 -24.29 -40.06
C HIS A 269 6.01 -25.82 -40.09
N LYS A 270 7.18 -26.41 -40.31
CA LYS A 270 7.36 -27.87 -40.28
C LYS A 270 7.00 -28.46 -38.91
N ARG A 271 7.42 -27.82 -37.81
CA ARG A 271 7.10 -28.28 -36.45
C ARG A 271 5.61 -28.21 -36.13
N ILE A 272 4.94 -27.14 -36.56
CA ILE A 272 3.48 -26.97 -36.42
C ILE A 272 2.77 -28.04 -37.25
N GLU A 273 3.21 -28.27 -38.48
CA GLU A 273 2.67 -29.31 -39.36
C GLU A 273 2.83 -30.72 -38.75
N ASP A 274 3.99 -31.03 -38.18
CA ASP A 274 4.26 -32.30 -37.49
C ASP A 274 3.41 -32.45 -36.21
N GLN A 275 3.19 -31.34 -35.47
CA GLN A 275 2.32 -31.34 -34.28
C GLN A 275 0.83 -31.48 -34.63
N LEU A 276 0.37 -30.85 -35.70
CA LEU A 276 -1.01 -31.00 -36.16
C LEU A 276 -1.25 -32.41 -36.71
N ARG A 277 -0.27 -32.99 -37.41
CA ARG A 277 -0.33 -34.40 -37.85
C ARG A 277 -0.37 -35.35 -36.65
N SER A 278 0.46 -35.14 -35.62
CA SER A 278 0.49 -36.02 -34.44
C SER A 278 -0.77 -35.89 -33.57
N ALA A 279 -1.35 -34.69 -33.48
CA ALA A 279 -2.63 -34.47 -32.78
C ALA A 279 -3.84 -35.06 -33.53
N ALA A 280 -3.73 -35.28 -34.85
CA ALA A 280 -4.78 -35.88 -35.68
C ALA A 280 -4.74 -37.42 -35.72
N LEU A 281 -3.70 -38.08 -35.18
CA LEU A 281 -3.64 -39.54 -35.08
C LEU A 281 -4.39 -40.02 -33.81
N PRO A 282 -5.28 -41.04 -33.90
CA PRO A 282 -5.88 -41.67 -32.73
C PRO A 282 -4.79 -42.40 -31.92
N SER A 283 -4.66 -42.07 -30.63
CA SER A 283 -3.78 -42.80 -29.72
C SER A 283 -4.27 -44.24 -29.52
N SER A 284 -3.44 -45.22 -29.86
CA SER A 284 -3.68 -46.65 -29.62
C SER A 284 -3.13 -47.15 -28.27
N HIS A 285 -2.99 -46.28 -27.28
CA HIS A 285 -2.64 -46.67 -25.90
C HIS A 285 -3.43 -45.87 -24.85
N SER A 286 -4.56 -46.41 -24.40
CA SER A 286 -4.96 -46.32 -23.00
C SER A 286 -5.91 -47.46 -22.64
N ALA A 287 -5.34 -48.60 -22.27
CA ALA A 287 -6.04 -49.52 -21.39
C ALA A 287 -5.97 -48.93 -19.97
N PHE A 288 -7.12 -48.93 -19.29
CA PHE A 288 -7.35 -48.58 -17.88
C PHE A 288 -7.37 -47.09 -17.48
N GLY A 289 -8.60 -46.61 -17.24
CA GLY A 289 -8.92 -45.90 -16.01
C GLY A 289 -9.09 -44.38 -16.09
N VAL A 290 -10.35 -43.96 -15.99
CA VAL A 290 -10.87 -42.62 -15.65
C VAL A 290 -11.20 -41.69 -16.82
N SER A 291 -12.51 -41.51 -16.96
CA SER A 291 -13.26 -40.67 -17.90
C SER A 291 -12.69 -39.26 -18.06
N ARG A 292 -12.25 -38.92 -19.28
CA ARG A 292 -12.22 -37.55 -19.81
C ARG A 292 -12.98 -37.55 -21.12
N SER A 293 -14.16 -36.97 -21.07
CA SER A 293 -15.08 -36.71 -22.18
C SER A 293 -14.45 -35.78 -23.22
N THR A 294 -13.82 -36.35 -24.24
CA THR A 294 -13.46 -35.64 -25.49
C THR A 294 -14.00 -36.34 -26.74
N SER A 295 -14.99 -37.24 -26.62
CA SER A 295 -15.66 -37.82 -27.80
C SER A 295 -16.67 -36.89 -28.47
N ASP A 296 -16.97 -35.74 -27.89
CA ASP A 296 -18.23 -35.04 -28.21
C ASP A 296 -18.13 -34.08 -29.41
N LEU A 297 -16.96 -33.57 -29.80
CA LEU A 297 -16.91 -32.54 -30.85
C LEU A 297 -17.11 -33.11 -32.27
N CYS A 298 -16.59 -34.32 -32.54
CA CYS A 298 -16.75 -34.97 -33.85
C CYS A 298 -18.17 -35.53 -34.03
N GLU A 299 -18.78 -36.06 -32.96
CA GLU A 299 -20.17 -36.53 -32.95
C GLU A 299 -21.15 -35.36 -33.12
N LEU A 300 -20.88 -34.22 -32.48
CA LEU A 300 -21.71 -33.02 -32.56
C LEU A 300 -21.61 -32.32 -33.93
N LEU A 301 -20.44 -32.38 -34.60
CA LEU A 301 -20.30 -31.93 -36.00
C LEU A 301 -20.96 -32.88 -37.00
N GLN A 302 -21.04 -34.18 -36.70
CA GLN A 302 -21.80 -35.15 -37.50
C GLN A 302 -23.31 -34.98 -37.32
N ALA A 303 -23.79 -34.59 -36.14
CA ALA A 303 -25.19 -34.30 -35.88
C ALA A 303 -25.72 -33.08 -36.67
N PHE A 304 -24.85 -32.12 -37.03
CA PHE A 304 -25.20 -30.99 -37.91
C PHE A 304 -25.32 -31.39 -39.39
N LYS A 305 -24.79 -32.54 -39.80
CA LYS A 305 -25.08 -33.14 -41.11
C LYS A 305 -26.33 -34.00 -40.98
N GLY A 306 -27.49 -33.36 -41.10
CA GLY A 306 -28.79 -34.00 -41.07
C GLY A 306 -28.90 -35.23 -41.99
N SER A 307 -29.63 -36.22 -41.50
CA SER A 307 -29.91 -37.49 -42.16
C SER A 307 -30.65 -37.30 -43.49
N VAL A 308 -30.08 -37.83 -44.58
CA VAL A 308 -30.85 -38.28 -45.74
C VAL A 308 -30.28 -39.64 -46.16
N GLN A 309 -31.15 -40.65 -46.15
CA GLN A 309 -30.89 -42.00 -46.64
C GLN A 309 -30.49 -41.98 -48.13
N PRO A 310 -29.54 -42.84 -48.56
CA PRO A 310 -29.03 -42.85 -49.93
C PRO A 310 -29.97 -43.66 -50.84
N GLY A 311 -30.58 -43.00 -51.81
CA GLY A 311 -31.36 -43.66 -52.85
C GLY A 311 -31.37 -42.84 -54.13
N HIS A 312 -30.86 -43.44 -55.21
CA HIS A 312 -30.92 -43.02 -56.61
C HIS A 312 -29.97 -41.89 -57.06
N ILE A 313 -28.77 -42.35 -57.42
CA ILE A 313 -27.92 -41.77 -58.46
C ILE A 313 -28.73 -41.66 -59.75
N LEU A 314 -28.98 -40.44 -60.23
CA LEU A 314 -29.09 -40.17 -61.66
C LEU A 314 -28.40 -38.86 -62.01
N THR A 315 -27.50 -39.01 -62.96
CA THR A 315 -26.77 -38.03 -63.73
C THR A 315 -27.67 -36.95 -64.33
N LYS A 316 -27.20 -35.70 -64.27
CA LYS A 316 -27.37 -34.64 -65.29
C LYS A 316 -26.60 -33.40 -64.85
N GLY A 317 -25.41 -33.22 -65.41
CA GLY A 317 -24.74 -31.94 -65.46
C GLY A 317 -25.11 -31.23 -66.76
N THR A 318 -25.37 -29.93 -66.71
CA THR A 318 -25.33 -29.04 -67.87
C THR A 318 -25.25 -27.56 -67.48
N HIS A 319 -24.21 -26.92 -68.00
CA HIS A 319 -24.13 -25.54 -68.52
C HIS A 319 -24.36 -24.33 -67.59
N PHE A 320 -23.28 -23.65 -67.20
CA PHE A 320 -22.89 -22.35 -67.78
C PHE A 320 -21.52 -21.90 -67.21
N THR A 321 -20.46 -22.21 -67.96
CA THR A 321 -19.16 -21.52 -67.88
C THR A 321 -18.84 -21.08 -69.30
N HIS A 322 -18.90 -19.77 -69.56
CA HIS A 322 -18.40 -19.20 -70.81
C HIS A 322 -17.46 -18.05 -70.50
N THR A 323 -16.17 -18.38 -70.43
CA THR A 323 -15.06 -17.44 -70.40
C THR A 323 -14.52 -17.36 -71.81
N GLN A 324 -14.88 -16.33 -72.58
CA GLN A 324 -14.23 -16.02 -73.85
C GLN A 324 -13.18 -14.93 -73.65
N LYS A 325 -11.95 -15.29 -74.01
CA LYS A 325 -10.80 -14.40 -74.18
C LYS A 325 -11.07 -13.46 -75.36
N PHE A 326 -10.87 -12.16 -75.19
CA PHE A 326 -10.78 -11.21 -76.30
C PHE A 326 -9.37 -10.66 -76.42
N ASN A 327 -8.77 -10.93 -77.57
CA ASN A 327 -7.51 -10.40 -78.04
C ASN A 327 -7.71 -8.95 -78.50
N PHE A 328 -6.76 -8.10 -78.13
CA PHE A 328 -6.63 -6.75 -78.67
C PHE A 328 -6.05 -6.87 -80.08
N THR A 329 -6.79 -6.44 -81.10
CA THR A 329 -6.25 -6.26 -82.45
C THR A 329 -6.62 -4.87 -82.93
N GLN A 330 -5.55 -4.14 -83.19
CA GLN A 330 -5.43 -2.85 -83.84
C GLN A 330 -6.08 -2.90 -85.23
N GLU A 331 -6.90 -1.91 -85.58
CA GLU A 331 -6.96 -1.37 -86.94
C GLU A 331 -7.55 0.04 -86.96
N VAL A 332 -6.96 0.85 -87.85
CA VAL A 332 -7.07 2.30 -88.00
C VAL A 332 -8.25 2.63 -88.93
N PRO A 333 -8.83 3.85 -88.85
CA PRO A 333 -8.83 4.65 -90.08
C PRO A 333 -8.43 6.10 -89.88
N GLN A 334 -7.77 6.59 -90.92
CA GLN A 334 -7.29 7.94 -91.18
C GLN A 334 -8.47 8.91 -91.41
N VAL A 335 -8.36 10.16 -90.94
CA VAL A 335 -8.69 11.34 -91.74
C VAL A 335 -7.71 12.46 -91.41
N ALA A 336 -7.03 12.94 -92.44
CA ALA A 336 -6.10 14.05 -92.43
C ALA A 336 -6.81 15.41 -92.32
N LYS A 337 -6.11 16.41 -91.76
CA LYS A 337 -5.97 17.75 -92.37
C LYS A 337 -4.82 18.55 -91.73
N THR A 338 -3.74 18.61 -92.50
CA THR A 338 -2.89 19.77 -92.83
C THR A 338 -2.49 20.79 -91.75
N ILE A 339 -1.17 20.83 -91.54
CA ILE A 339 -0.32 21.86 -90.94
C ILE A 339 -0.43 23.18 -91.77
N PRO A 340 -0.10 24.36 -91.21
CA PRO A 340 1.23 24.88 -91.51
C PRO A 340 1.95 25.48 -90.29
N THR A 341 3.23 25.12 -90.21
CA THR A 341 4.26 25.64 -89.33
C THR A 341 4.51 27.10 -89.69
N ASN A 342 4.58 27.99 -88.71
CA ASN A 342 5.28 29.26 -88.89
C ASN A 342 6.14 29.55 -87.66
N HIS A 343 7.44 29.66 -87.90
CA HIS A 343 8.42 30.11 -86.93
C HIS A 343 8.11 31.55 -86.54
N GLN A 344 7.93 31.84 -85.24
CA GLN A 344 8.22 33.16 -84.67
C GLN A 344 8.30 33.13 -83.13
N SER A 345 9.26 33.94 -82.65
CA SER A 345 9.67 34.37 -81.32
C SER A 345 8.68 34.22 -80.13
N GLU A 346 9.24 33.90 -78.96
CA GLU A 346 8.61 33.66 -77.64
C GLU A 346 7.76 34.81 -77.04
N GLY A 347 7.45 35.88 -77.80
CA GLY A 347 6.69 37.05 -77.34
C GLY A 347 5.18 37.05 -77.68
N ASP A 348 4.76 36.48 -78.82
CA ASP A 348 3.36 36.53 -79.28
C ASP A 348 2.50 35.35 -78.80
N VAL A 349 3.12 34.30 -78.25
CA VAL A 349 2.42 33.12 -77.72
C VAL A 349 1.66 33.45 -76.41
N GLN A 350 2.12 34.45 -75.65
CA GLN A 350 1.50 34.81 -74.37
C GLN A 350 0.18 35.58 -74.51
N LEU A 351 0.03 36.45 -75.51
CA LEU A 351 -1.21 37.21 -75.72
C LEU A 351 -2.35 36.31 -76.24
N GLY A 352 -2.06 35.42 -77.19
CA GLY A 352 -3.06 34.45 -77.70
C GLY A 352 -3.47 33.41 -76.66
N GLN A 353 -2.52 32.93 -75.84
CA GLN A 353 -2.84 32.06 -74.71
C GLN A 353 -3.70 32.77 -73.66
N GLN A 354 -3.50 34.08 -73.45
CA GLN A 354 -4.27 34.83 -72.45
C GLN A 354 -5.70 35.13 -72.91
N GLU A 355 -5.93 35.36 -74.21
CA GLU A 355 -7.27 35.49 -74.79
C GLU A 355 -8.02 34.15 -74.82
N GLU A 356 -7.35 33.05 -75.14
CA GLU A 356 -7.94 31.70 -75.11
C GLU A 356 -8.29 31.28 -73.68
N LEU A 357 -7.43 31.60 -72.69
CA LEU A 357 -7.73 31.42 -71.27
C LEU A 357 -8.89 32.29 -70.81
N ALA A 358 -9.01 33.54 -71.27
CA ALA A 358 -10.13 34.41 -70.94
C ALA A 358 -11.46 33.89 -71.51
N TYR A 359 -11.46 33.37 -72.74
CA TYR A 359 -12.62 32.75 -73.37
C TYR A 359 -13.05 31.45 -72.64
N LEU A 360 -12.08 30.58 -72.31
CA LEU A 360 -12.33 29.39 -71.51
C LEU A 360 -12.82 29.73 -70.11
N GLN A 361 -12.30 30.80 -69.49
CA GLN A 361 -12.75 31.28 -68.19
C GLN A 361 -14.18 31.82 -68.26
N GLN A 362 -14.56 32.52 -69.34
CA GLN A 362 -15.94 32.96 -69.57
C GLN A 362 -16.89 31.78 -69.79
N GLN A 363 -16.50 30.79 -70.61
CA GLN A 363 -17.29 29.58 -70.80
C GLN A 363 -17.43 28.78 -69.50
N PHE A 364 -16.37 28.65 -68.71
CA PHE A 364 -16.41 28.01 -67.40
C PHE A 364 -17.36 28.74 -66.46
N GLN A 365 -17.31 30.07 -66.43
CA GLN A 365 -18.19 30.87 -65.57
C GLN A 365 -19.66 30.77 -66.01
N GLN A 366 -19.93 30.69 -67.30
CA GLN A 366 -21.26 30.42 -67.83
C GLN A 366 -21.76 29.01 -67.44
N LEU A 367 -20.91 27.99 -67.60
CA LEU A 367 -21.24 26.63 -67.16
C LEU A 367 -21.51 26.57 -65.64
N CYS A 368 -20.71 27.28 -64.83
CA CYS A 368 -20.94 27.39 -63.39
C CYS A 368 -22.31 28.01 -63.09
N SER A 369 -22.70 29.07 -63.81
CA SER A 369 -24.01 29.70 -63.62
C SER A 369 -25.19 28.79 -64.01
N GLU A 370 -25.04 27.98 -65.06
CA GLU A 370 -26.04 26.99 -65.47
C GLU A 370 -26.15 25.85 -64.46
N VAL A 371 -25.02 25.39 -63.92
CA VAL A 371 -24.99 24.38 -62.85
C VAL A 371 -25.65 24.92 -61.57
N ASP A 372 -25.38 26.17 -61.21
CA ASP A 372 -26.01 26.82 -60.05
C ASP A 372 -27.53 26.98 -60.24
N HIS A 373 -27.98 27.33 -61.46
CA HIS A 373 -29.40 27.43 -61.78
C HIS A 373 -30.09 26.05 -61.71
N LEU A 374 -29.50 25.02 -62.30
CA LEU A 374 -29.99 23.65 -62.20
C LEU A 374 -30.00 23.15 -60.75
N ALA A 375 -29.01 23.51 -59.94
CA ALA A 375 -28.98 23.17 -58.52
C ALA A 375 -30.11 23.87 -57.74
N ALA A 376 -30.46 25.11 -58.10
CA ALA A 376 -31.60 25.83 -57.53
C ALA A 376 -32.94 25.18 -57.92
N ASP A 377 -33.10 24.80 -59.18
CA ASP A 377 -34.30 24.11 -59.68
C ASP A 377 -34.46 22.73 -59.06
N MET A 378 -33.36 21.97 -58.91
CA MET A 378 -33.37 20.69 -58.20
C MET A 378 -33.80 20.85 -56.74
N LYS A 379 -33.36 21.92 -56.05
CA LYS A 379 -33.81 22.23 -54.69
C LYS A 379 -35.30 22.56 -54.66
N HIS A 380 -35.79 23.39 -55.58
CA HIS A 380 -37.22 23.71 -55.67
C HIS A 380 -38.09 22.47 -55.97
N MET A 381 -37.65 21.62 -56.90
CA MET A 381 -38.31 20.37 -57.23
C MET A 381 -38.29 19.38 -56.06
N SER A 382 -37.21 19.34 -55.28
CA SER A 382 -37.11 18.53 -54.06
C SER A 382 -38.13 18.96 -52.99
N VAL A 383 -38.29 20.28 -52.78
CA VAL A 383 -39.27 20.82 -51.83
C VAL A 383 -40.70 20.53 -52.26
N THR A 384 -41.03 20.74 -53.54
CA THR A 384 -42.37 20.45 -54.07
C THR A 384 -42.70 18.96 -54.03
N ASN A 385 -41.75 18.09 -54.38
CA ASN A 385 -41.91 16.64 -54.22
C ASN A 385 -42.14 16.25 -52.75
N ALA A 386 -41.42 16.85 -51.81
CA ALA A 386 -41.62 16.58 -50.38
C ALA A 386 -43.03 17.01 -49.91
N GLN A 387 -43.53 18.16 -50.38
CA GLN A 387 -44.89 18.64 -50.07
C GLN A 387 -45.97 17.70 -50.63
N VAL A 388 -45.85 17.29 -51.89
CA VAL A 388 -46.80 16.36 -52.53
C VAL A 388 -46.79 14.99 -51.84
N LEU A 389 -45.62 14.49 -51.44
CA LEU A 389 -45.51 13.24 -50.69
C LEU A 389 -46.19 13.33 -49.31
N ASP A 390 -46.07 14.45 -48.61
CA ASP A 390 -46.74 14.64 -47.32
C ASP A 390 -48.26 14.73 -47.49
N GLU A 391 -48.73 15.46 -48.50
CA GLU A 391 -50.16 15.50 -48.83
C GLU A 391 -50.74 14.13 -49.19
N LEU A 392 -49.99 13.31 -49.95
CA LEU A 392 -50.41 11.95 -50.27
C LEU A 392 -50.54 11.10 -49.01
N LYS A 393 -49.55 11.14 -48.11
CA LYS A 393 -49.62 10.43 -46.81
C LYS A 393 -50.83 10.87 -45.99
N GLN A 394 -51.10 12.17 -45.92
CA GLN A 394 -52.27 12.70 -45.22
C GLN A 394 -53.61 12.30 -45.88
N ARG A 395 -53.65 12.16 -47.22
CA ARG A 395 -54.84 11.67 -47.92
C ARG A 395 -55.04 10.16 -47.72
N GLU A 396 -53.97 9.37 -47.72
CA GLU A 396 -54.00 7.93 -47.44
C GLU A 396 -54.51 7.65 -46.03
N LEU A 397 -54.01 8.37 -45.01
CA LEU A 397 -54.48 8.23 -43.63
C LEU A 397 -55.98 8.54 -43.54
N ARG A 398 -56.43 9.66 -44.13
CA ARG A 398 -57.85 10.04 -44.13
C ARG A 398 -58.73 9.04 -44.90
N ASN A 399 -58.23 8.42 -45.96
CA ASN A 399 -58.95 7.38 -46.68
C ASN A 399 -59.07 6.11 -45.84
N SER A 400 -57.99 5.68 -45.18
CA SER A 400 -58.02 4.54 -44.26
C SER A 400 -59.01 4.76 -43.12
N GLU A 401 -59.01 5.94 -42.47
CA GLU A 401 -60.01 6.28 -41.45
C GLU A 401 -61.45 6.24 -41.98
N LYS A 402 -61.67 6.70 -43.23
CA LYS A 402 -63.00 6.65 -43.86
C LYS A 402 -63.42 5.22 -44.19
N GLU A 403 -62.51 4.39 -44.67
CA GLU A 403 -62.74 2.98 -44.94
C GLU A 403 -63.11 2.22 -43.66
N GLU A 404 -62.38 2.45 -42.56
CA GLU A 404 -62.73 1.90 -41.24
C GLU A 404 -64.12 2.35 -40.79
N LYS A 405 -64.44 3.65 -40.91
CA LYS A 405 -65.78 4.18 -40.59
C LYS A 405 -66.87 3.55 -41.45
N ILE A 406 -66.62 3.36 -42.74
CA ILE A 406 -67.56 2.69 -43.65
C ILE A 406 -67.72 1.22 -43.24
N GLN A 407 -66.65 0.54 -42.88
CA GLN A 407 -66.70 -0.86 -42.45
C GLN A 407 -67.49 -1.02 -41.15
N VAL A 408 -67.31 -0.12 -40.18
CA VAL A 408 -68.12 -0.08 -38.95
C VAL A 408 -69.59 0.20 -39.27
N LYS A 409 -69.89 1.20 -40.11
CA LYS A 409 -71.27 1.52 -40.50
C LYS A 409 -71.94 0.36 -41.25
N LYS A 410 -71.23 -0.30 -42.16
CA LYS A 410 -71.72 -1.48 -42.88
C LYS A 410 -72.07 -2.61 -41.91
N LYS A 411 -71.14 -2.97 -41.02
CA LYS A 411 -71.39 -3.96 -39.97
C LYS A 411 -72.57 -3.56 -39.06
N THR A 412 -72.72 -2.28 -38.75
CA THR A 412 -73.85 -1.78 -37.95
C THR A 412 -75.18 -1.98 -38.69
N ILE A 413 -75.23 -1.65 -39.98
CA ILE A 413 -76.41 -1.85 -40.83
C ILE A 413 -76.78 -3.34 -40.92
N ASP A 414 -75.79 -4.21 -41.10
CA ASP A 414 -76.00 -5.67 -41.17
C ASP A 414 -76.60 -6.25 -39.87
N LEU A 415 -76.40 -5.58 -38.73
CA LEU A 415 -76.87 -6.01 -37.41
C LEU A 415 -78.24 -5.41 -37.00
N LEU A 416 -78.75 -4.40 -37.71
CA LEU A 416 -80.05 -3.75 -37.43
C LEU A 416 -81.29 -4.67 -37.55
N PRO A 417 -81.35 -5.67 -38.45
CA PRO A 417 -82.55 -6.51 -38.59
C PRO A 417 -82.93 -7.31 -37.33
N ASP A 418 -81.99 -7.55 -36.42
CA ASP A 418 -82.21 -8.24 -35.13
C ASP A 418 -81.59 -7.43 -33.97
N ALA A 419 -81.91 -6.13 -33.92
CA ALA A 419 -81.25 -5.16 -33.05
C ALA A 419 -81.30 -5.53 -31.56
N ASP A 420 -82.46 -5.96 -31.04
CA ASP A 420 -82.64 -6.21 -29.60
C ASP A 420 -81.85 -7.45 -29.11
N ASN A 421 -81.87 -8.55 -29.87
CA ASN A 421 -81.10 -9.75 -29.53
C ASN A 421 -79.59 -9.52 -29.73
N ASN A 422 -79.20 -8.77 -30.76
CA ASN A 422 -77.79 -8.43 -30.99
C ASN A 422 -77.25 -7.51 -29.89
N LEU A 423 -78.05 -6.55 -29.41
CA LEU A 423 -77.70 -5.68 -28.30
C LEU A 423 -77.47 -6.47 -27.01
N LEU A 424 -78.37 -7.41 -26.68
CA LEU A 424 -78.21 -8.29 -25.51
C LEU A 424 -76.94 -9.16 -25.59
N LYS A 425 -76.64 -9.74 -26.77
CA LYS A 425 -75.41 -10.52 -26.98
C LYS A 425 -74.15 -9.65 -26.85
N LEU A 426 -74.17 -8.43 -27.39
CA LEU A 426 -73.06 -7.49 -27.27
C LEU A 426 -72.85 -7.02 -25.83
N GLN A 427 -73.94 -6.72 -25.09
CA GLN A 427 -73.88 -6.43 -23.65
C GLN A 427 -73.25 -7.60 -22.88
N GLY A 428 -73.68 -8.84 -23.14
CA GLY A 428 -73.08 -10.02 -22.52
C GLY A 428 -71.58 -10.20 -22.84
N LEU A 429 -71.17 -9.94 -24.08
CA LEU A 429 -69.76 -9.97 -24.48
C LEU A 429 -68.94 -8.85 -23.82
N VAL A 430 -69.51 -7.65 -23.70
CA VAL A 430 -68.88 -6.50 -23.02
C VAL A 430 -68.73 -6.80 -21.54
N GLU A 431 -69.76 -7.30 -20.87
CA GLU A 431 -69.69 -7.69 -19.46
C GLU A 431 -68.70 -8.83 -19.22
N ALA A 432 -68.69 -9.86 -20.08
CA ALA A 432 -67.73 -10.95 -20.00
C ALA A 432 -66.30 -10.47 -20.22
N SER A 433 -66.08 -9.55 -21.17
CA SER A 433 -64.76 -8.97 -21.42
C SER A 433 -64.31 -8.05 -20.28
N ALA A 434 -65.19 -7.23 -19.71
CA ALA A 434 -64.91 -6.40 -18.54
C ALA A 434 -64.53 -7.27 -17.32
N LYS A 435 -65.29 -8.34 -17.05
CA LYS A 435 -64.96 -9.33 -15.99
C LYS A 435 -63.59 -9.96 -16.21
N ARG A 436 -63.26 -10.33 -17.46
CA ARG A 436 -61.91 -10.87 -17.79
C ARG A 436 -60.81 -9.84 -17.54
N VAL A 437 -60.99 -8.58 -17.92
CA VAL A 437 -60.00 -7.51 -17.69
C VAL A 437 -59.77 -7.29 -16.20
N VAL A 438 -60.83 -7.24 -15.39
CA VAL A 438 -60.72 -7.09 -13.93
C VAL A 438 -59.98 -8.29 -13.31
N ASN A 439 -60.30 -9.51 -13.74
CA ASN A 439 -59.59 -10.70 -13.26
C ASN A 439 -58.11 -10.70 -13.63
N LEU A 440 -57.77 -10.29 -14.86
CA LEU A 440 -56.38 -10.15 -15.30
C LEU A 440 -55.64 -9.06 -14.52
N ALA A 441 -56.29 -7.91 -14.24
CA ALA A 441 -55.72 -6.85 -13.42
C ALA A 441 -55.45 -7.35 -11.98
N SER A 442 -56.37 -8.13 -11.40
CA SER A 442 -56.16 -8.75 -10.08
C SER A 442 -55.00 -9.74 -10.07
N GLN A 443 -54.89 -10.59 -11.10
CA GLN A 443 -53.76 -11.52 -11.23
C GLN A 443 -52.44 -10.78 -11.42
N TRP A 444 -52.43 -9.73 -12.24
CA TRP A 444 -51.26 -8.88 -12.44
C TRP A 444 -50.83 -8.20 -11.14
N GLU A 445 -51.75 -7.64 -10.36
CA GLU A 445 -51.41 -6.95 -9.12
C GLU A 445 -50.83 -7.89 -8.07
N LYS A 446 -51.31 -9.15 -8.01
CA LYS A 446 -50.71 -10.21 -7.16
C LYS A 446 -49.24 -10.47 -7.45
N HIS A 447 -48.80 -10.28 -8.70
CA HIS A 447 -47.39 -10.42 -9.09
C HIS A 447 -46.60 -9.12 -9.03
N ARG A 448 -47.24 -8.00 -9.40
CA ARG A 448 -46.61 -6.68 -9.42
C ARG A 448 -46.27 -6.17 -8.03
N ALA A 449 -47.19 -6.30 -7.07
CA ALA A 449 -46.99 -5.82 -5.70
C ALA A 449 -45.71 -6.40 -5.05
N PRO A 450 -45.49 -7.73 -5.00
CA PRO A 450 -44.27 -8.29 -4.39
C PRO A 450 -43.00 -7.92 -5.16
N LEU A 451 -43.05 -7.77 -6.49
CA LEU A 451 -41.90 -7.30 -7.28
C LEU A 451 -41.54 -5.84 -6.94
N VAL A 452 -42.53 -4.98 -6.73
CA VAL A 452 -42.30 -3.58 -6.34
C VAL A 452 -41.76 -3.50 -4.92
N ASP A 453 -42.27 -4.32 -4.00
CA ASP A 453 -41.75 -4.37 -2.63
C ASP A 453 -40.33 -4.91 -2.56
N GLU A 454 -40.01 -5.94 -3.36
CA GLU A 454 -38.64 -6.45 -3.47
C GLU A 454 -37.71 -5.42 -4.11
N TYR A 455 -38.17 -4.67 -5.11
CA TYR A 455 -37.41 -3.55 -5.69
C TYR A 455 -37.13 -2.47 -4.64
N ARG A 456 -38.11 -2.09 -3.82
CA ARG A 456 -37.92 -1.13 -2.72
C ARG A 456 -36.92 -1.66 -1.70
N ARG A 457 -37.07 -2.91 -1.27
CA ARG A 457 -36.16 -3.57 -0.31
C ARG A 457 -34.72 -3.59 -0.84
N LEU A 458 -34.52 -3.95 -2.10
CA LEU A 458 -33.20 -3.95 -2.73
C LEU A 458 -32.62 -2.54 -2.84
N LYS A 459 -33.45 -1.55 -3.18
CA LYS A 459 -33.04 -0.14 -3.25
C LYS A 459 -32.59 0.38 -1.88
N ASP A 460 -33.31 0.05 -0.82
CA ASP A 460 -32.96 0.43 0.56
C ASP A 460 -31.65 -0.23 1.00
N ILE A 461 -31.45 -1.50 0.65
CA ILE A 461 -30.19 -2.21 0.93
C ILE A 461 -29.02 -1.56 0.18
N CYS A 462 -29.19 -1.24 -1.10
CA CYS A 462 -28.16 -0.54 -1.88
C CYS A 462 -27.84 0.83 -1.25
N SER A 463 -28.85 1.62 -0.92
CA SER A 463 -28.65 2.93 -0.29
C SER A 463 -27.95 2.80 1.06
N SER A 464 -28.32 1.83 1.90
CA SER A 464 -27.67 1.57 3.18
C SER A 464 -26.20 1.16 2.99
N LYS A 465 -25.90 0.30 2.01
CA LYS A 465 -24.52 -0.10 1.68
C LYS A 465 -23.69 1.08 1.19
N ASP A 466 -24.25 1.95 0.37
CA ASP A 466 -23.57 3.15 -0.12
C ASP A 466 -23.22 4.09 1.05
N VAL A 467 -24.16 4.31 1.98
CA VAL A 467 -23.91 5.12 3.18
C VAL A 467 -22.83 4.50 4.07
N GLU A 468 -22.90 3.19 4.33
CA GLU A 468 -21.85 2.49 5.09
C GLU A 468 -20.49 2.56 4.41
N SER A 469 -20.44 2.39 3.09
CA SER A 469 -19.19 2.47 2.32
C SER A 469 -18.59 3.87 2.38
N SER A 470 -19.42 4.91 2.26
CA SER A 470 -19.02 6.32 2.39
C SER A 470 -18.47 6.61 3.80
N LYS A 471 -19.13 6.10 4.84
CA LYS A 471 -18.66 6.22 6.22
C LYS A 471 -17.30 5.54 6.42
N LYS A 472 -17.14 4.30 5.95
CA LYS A 472 -15.85 3.58 5.99
C LYS A 472 -14.76 4.33 5.23
N LEU A 473 -15.07 4.90 4.07
CA LEU A 473 -14.11 5.73 3.30
C LEU A 473 -13.72 7.00 4.05
N SER A 474 -14.65 7.65 4.76
CA SER A 474 -14.35 8.81 5.61
C SER A 474 -13.44 8.44 6.78
N GLU A 475 -13.70 7.31 7.45
CA GLU A 475 -12.87 6.79 8.53
C GLU A 475 -11.45 6.45 8.04
N ILE A 476 -11.31 5.80 6.88
CA ILE A 476 -10.00 5.52 6.27
C ILE A 476 -9.25 6.81 5.97
N LYS A 477 -9.92 7.84 5.41
CA LYS A 477 -9.29 9.15 5.16
C LYS A 477 -8.81 9.80 6.46
N SER A 478 -9.61 9.75 7.52
CA SER A 478 -9.22 10.26 8.84
C SER A 478 -8.01 9.52 9.42
N LEU A 479 -7.97 8.19 9.30
CA LEU A 479 -6.84 7.38 9.75
C LEU A 479 -5.57 7.68 8.96
N HIS A 480 -5.66 7.83 7.63
CA HIS A 480 -4.52 8.23 6.81
C HIS A 480 -3.96 9.59 7.20
N GLU A 481 -4.82 10.56 7.49
CA GLU A 481 -4.37 11.88 7.95
C GLU A 481 -3.69 11.80 9.33
N LYS A 482 -4.24 11.02 10.27
CA LYS A 482 -3.59 10.76 11.57
C LYS A 482 -2.23 10.10 11.43
N ILE A 483 -2.11 9.10 10.54
CA ILE A 483 -0.83 8.44 10.25
C ILE A 483 0.17 9.43 9.67
N ARG A 484 -0.27 10.28 8.73
CA ARG A 484 0.57 11.33 8.13
C ARG A 484 1.11 12.28 9.19
N VAL A 485 0.23 12.83 10.04
CA VAL A 485 0.60 13.75 11.12
C VAL A 485 1.56 13.07 12.10
N SER A 486 1.26 11.85 12.55
CA SER A 486 2.13 11.11 13.47
C SER A 486 3.51 10.80 12.86
N THR A 487 3.57 10.50 11.57
CA THR A 487 4.84 10.28 10.85
C THR A 487 5.67 11.56 10.77
N GLU A 488 5.02 12.70 10.51
CA GLU A 488 5.68 14.01 10.50
C GLU A 488 6.23 14.38 11.88
N GLU A 489 5.46 14.15 12.94
CA GLU A 489 5.89 14.37 14.32
C GLU A 489 7.04 13.46 14.73
N ALA A 490 7.00 12.19 14.32
CA ALA A 490 8.08 11.24 14.57
C ALA A 490 9.38 11.71 13.90
N LYS A 491 9.34 12.14 12.64
CA LYS A 491 10.51 12.70 11.93
C LYS A 491 11.07 13.93 12.65
N LYS A 492 10.21 14.89 13.02
CA LYS A 492 10.65 16.10 13.76
C LYS A 492 11.33 15.74 15.08
N LYS A 493 10.80 14.78 15.82
CA LYS A 493 11.41 14.30 17.08
C LYS A 493 12.72 13.57 16.83
N GLU A 494 12.83 12.80 15.75
CA GLU A 494 14.06 12.11 15.38
C GLU A 494 15.15 13.11 14.98
N ASP A 495 14.81 14.16 14.24
CA ASP A 495 15.74 15.22 13.87
C ASP A 495 16.20 16.01 15.09
N ALA A 496 15.28 16.35 16.01
CA ALA A 496 15.63 16.97 17.28
C ALA A 496 16.51 16.07 18.16
N TYR A 497 16.24 14.76 18.18
CA TYR A 497 17.08 13.79 18.88
C TYR A 497 18.49 13.75 18.31
N LYS A 498 18.64 13.71 16.97
CA LYS A 498 19.95 13.76 16.30
C LYS A 498 20.72 15.04 16.67
N GLN A 499 20.05 16.19 16.66
CA GLN A 499 20.65 17.46 17.08
C GLN A 499 21.13 17.40 18.54
N LEU A 500 20.28 16.94 19.46
CA LEU A 500 20.65 16.83 20.87
C LEU A 500 21.79 15.84 21.10
N VAL A 501 21.84 14.73 20.38
CA VAL A 501 22.96 13.78 20.45
C VAL A 501 24.26 14.43 19.98
N THR A 502 24.23 15.16 18.86
CA THR A 502 25.43 15.88 18.39
C THR A 502 25.88 16.97 19.36
N GLU A 503 24.96 17.68 20.01
CA GLU A 503 25.30 18.65 21.06
C GLU A 503 25.92 17.96 22.29
N LEU A 504 25.43 16.78 22.65
CA LEU A 504 25.95 15.99 23.77
C LEU A 504 27.35 15.45 23.47
N GLU A 505 27.60 14.99 22.24
CA GLU A 505 28.93 14.56 21.78
C GLU A 505 29.94 15.71 21.72
N ASN A 506 29.50 16.92 21.42
CA ASN A 506 30.33 18.12 21.39
C ASN A 506 30.62 18.70 22.79
N LEU A 507 29.91 18.24 23.83
CA LEU A 507 30.10 18.72 25.19
C LEU A 507 31.37 18.09 25.81
N PRO A 508 32.21 18.85 26.53
CA PRO A 508 33.40 18.30 27.18
C PRO A 508 33.02 17.17 28.15
N GLN A 509 33.55 15.97 27.88
CA GLN A 509 33.18 14.73 28.57
C GLN A 509 34.02 14.48 29.84
N ASP A 510 34.62 15.53 30.39
CA ASP A 510 35.65 15.43 31.43
C ASP A 510 35.10 15.10 32.82
N VAL A 511 33.80 15.27 33.07
CA VAL A 511 33.21 14.99 34.38
C VAL A 511 31.80 14.43 34.26
N SER A 512 31.62 13.18 34.69
CA SER A 512 30.30 12.54 34.72
C SER A 512 29.32 13.31 35.62
N ARG A 513 28.03 13.32 35.27
CA ARG A 513 26.95 13.90 36.11
C ARG A 513 27.03 13.41 37.56
N SER A 514 27.44 12.15 37.76
CA SER A 514 27.63 11.55 39.08
C SER A 514 28.69 12.29 39.89
N ALA A 515 29.81 12.68 39.29
CA ALA A 515 30.88 13.41 39.97
C ALA A 515 30.43 14.82 40.39
N TYR A 516 29.68 15.54 39.56
CA TYR A 516 29.06 16.81 39.97
C TYR A 516 28.05 16.62 41.11
N THR A 517 27.23 15.57 41.02
CA THR A 517 26.23 15.27 42.05
C THR A 517 26.90 14.92 43.38
N GLN A 518 27.96 14.11 43.37
CA GLN A 518 28.75 13.77 44.54
C GLN A 518 29.40 15.01 45.15
N ARG A 519 30.03 15.87 44.33
CA ARG A 519 30.63 17.13 44.81
C ARG A 519 29.60 18.06 45.45
N ILE A 520 28.41 18.18 44.86
CA ILE A 520 27.31 18.96 45.45
C ILE A 520 26.88 18.34 46.79
N LEU A 521 26.73 17.03 46.87
CA LEU A 521 26.35 16.34 48.12
C LEU A 521 27.42 16.49 49.20
N GLU A 522 28.71 16.45 48.85
CA GLU A 522 29.82 16.73 49.75
C GLU A 522 29.77 18.16 50.27
N ILE A 523 29.57 19.15 49.40
CA ILE A 523 29.39 20.55 49.79
C ILE A 523 28.20 20.70 50.74
N VAL A 524 27.06 20.06 50.44
CA VAL A 524 25.88 20.09 51.32
C VAL A 524 26.18 19.45 52.68
N SER A 525 26.92 18.35 52.72
CA SER A 525 27.35 17.69 53.96
C SER A 525 28.26 18.59 54.79
N ASN A 526 29.22 19.26 54.14
CA ASN A 526 30.11 20.21 54.80
C ASN A 526 29.35 21.41 55.35
N ILE A 527 28.38 21.97 54.60
CA ILE A 527 27.52 23.05 55.09
C ILE A 527 26.71 22.62 56.31
N LYS A 528 26.21 21.37 56.36
CA LYS A 528 25.50 20.85 57.53
C LYS A 528 26.41 20.77 58.75
N LYS A 529 27.62 20.21 58.61
CA LYS A 529 28.62 20.16 59.69
C LYS A 529 28.97 21.54 60.21
N GLN A 530 29.20 22.50 59.30
CA GLN A 530 29.48 23.90 59.67
C GLN A 530 28.32 24.51 60.47
N LYS A 531 27.06 24.26 60.09
CA LYS A 531 25.90 24.76 60.85
C LYS A 531 25.81 24.16 62.25
N GLU A 532 26.10 22.87 62.41
CA GLU A 532 26.13 22.22 63.72
C GLU A 532 27.23 22.81 64.60
N GLU A 533 28.42 23.03 64.05
CA GLU A 533 29.54 23.65 64.77
C GLU A 533 29.27 25.10 65.15
N ILE A 534 28.69 25.90 64.25
CA ILE A 534 28.23 27.27 64.56
C ILE A 534 27.20 27.24 65.69
N THR A 535 26.26 26.30 65.67
CA THR A 535 25.24 26.17 66.73
C THR A 535 25.87 25.84 68.07
N LYS A 536 26.91 24.99 68.08
CA LYS A 536 27.69 24.69 69.28
C LYS A 536 28.41 25.94 69.80
N ILE A 537 29.14 26.66 68.94
CA ILE A 537 29.84 27.91 69.31
C ILE A 537 28.86 28.94 69.87
N LEU A 538 27.65 29.05 69.30
CA LEU A 538 26.60 29.94 69.81
C LEU A 538 26.08 29.52 71.19
N SER A 539 25.99 28.22 71.46
CA SER A 539 25.64 27.70 72.80
C SER A 539 26.71 28.06 73.81
N ASP A 540 27.97 27.76 73.49
CA ASP A 540 29.13 28.02 74.37
C ASP A 540 29.27 29.53 74.64
N THR A 541 29.05 30.37 73.62
CA THR A 541 29.05 31.84 73.77
C THR A 541 27.92 32.31 74.70
N LYS A 542 26.72 31.71 74.61
CA LYS A 542 25.60 32.03 75.53
C LYS A 542 25.88 31.59 76.96
N GLU A 543 26.56 30.45 77.14
CA GLU A 543 26.97 29.95 78.44
C GLU A 543 28.01 30.88 79.08
N LEU A 544 29.07 31.23 78.34
CA LEU A 544 30.07 32.22 78.77
C LEU A 544 29.43 33.56 79.12
N GLN A 545 28.48 34.06 78.32
CA GLN A 545 27.78 35.31 78.64
C GLN A 545 26.98 35.21 79.95
N LYS A 546 26.35 34.06 80.23
CA LYS A 546 25.65 33.83 81.51
C LYS A 546 26.63 33.77 82.68
N GLU A 547 27.77 33.11 82.52
CA GLU A 547 28.80 33.05 83.54
C GLU A 547 29.38 34.44 83.85
N ILE A 548 29.69 35.22 82.82
CA ILE A 548 30.12 36.62 82.95
C ILE A 548 29.07 37.41 83.73
N ASN A 549 27.81 37.41 83.29
CA ASN A 549 26.74 38.16 83.97
C ASN A 549 26.52 37.69 85.42
N ASN A 550 26.64 36.39 85.70
CA ASN A 550 26.51 35.85 87.04
C ASN A 550 27.67 36.27 87.95
N LEU A 551 28.91 36.26 87.44
CA LEU A 551 30.09 36.72 88.16
C LEU A 551 30.05 38.23 88.40
N THR A 552 29.70 39.04 87.40
CA THR A 552 29.51 40.49 87.54
C THR A 552 28.45 40.79 88.59
N GLY A 553 27.27 40.16 88.50
CA GLY A 553 26.21 40.35 89.49
C GLY A 553 26.55 39.81 90.89
N LYS A 554 27.45 38.80 91.00
CA LYS A 554 27.98 38.35 92.29
C LYS A 554 28.94 39.40 92.86
N LEU A 555 29.86 39.92 92.04
CA LEU A 555 30.81 40.97 92.39
C LEU A 555 30.09 42.19 92.95
N ASP A 556 29.11 42.73 92.23
CA ASP A 556 28.33 43.91 92.63
C ASP A 556 27.63 43.72 93.97
N ARG A 557 26.97 42.57 94.18
CA ARG A 557 26.29 42.25 95.45
C ARG A 557 27.28 42.11 96.60
N THR A 558 28.40 41.41 96.40
CA THR A 558 29.44 41.29 97.43
C THR A 558 30.08 42.63 97.76
N PHE A 559 30.31 43.48 96.76
CA PHE A 559 30.86 44.81 96.98
C PHE A 559 29.87 45.69 97.76
N ALA A 560 28.59 45.73 97.37
CA ALA A 560 27.57 46.52 98.07
C ALA A 560 27.46 46.16 99.56
N VAL A 561 27.44 44.86 99.90
CA VAL A 561 27.40 44.41 101.30
C VAL A 561 28.69 44.79 102.04
N THR A 562 29.84 44.65 101.39
CA THR A 562 31.15 44.98 102.00
C THR A 562 31.30 46.48 102.20
N ASP A 563 30.89 47.29 101.22
CA ASP A 563 30.85 48.75 101.28
C ASP A 563 29.96 49.23 102.43
N GLU A 564 28.73 48.70 102.55
CA GLU A 564 27.80 49.08 103.63
C GLU A 564 28.35 48.73 105.03
N LEU A 565 28.86 47.50 105.21
CA LEU A 565 29.39 47.05 106.50
C LEU A 565 30.62 47.86 106.93
N VAL A 566 31.58 48.03 106.01
CA VAL A 566 32.81 48.77 106.30
C VAL A 566 32.52 50.26 106.49
N PHE A 567 31.55 50.84 105.76
CA PHE A 567 31.13 52.23 105.94
C PHE A 567 30.47 52.46 107.31
N LYS A 568 29.64 51.51 107.78
CA LYS A 568 28.99 51.60 109.09
C LYS A 568 30.01 51.62 110.24
N ASP A 569 31.05 50.79 110.14
CA ASP A 569 32.10 50.70 111.16
C ASP A 569 33.14 51.84 111.05
N ALA A 570 33.38 52.36 109.84
CA ALA A 570 34.23 53.54 109.59
C ALA A 570 33.73 54.84 110.24
N LYS A 571 32.44 54.89 110.63
CA LYS A 571 31.91 56.02 111.42
C LYS A 571 32.42 56.02 112.86
N LYS A 572 32.80 54.87 113.40
CA LYS A 572 33.15 54.69 114.82
C LYS A 572 34.67 54.65 115.06
N ASP A 573 35.44 54.14 114.10
CA ASP A 573 36.88 53.91 114.25
C ASP A 573 37.68 54.53 113.08
N GLU A 574 38.73 55.30 113.42
CA GLU A 574 39.62 55.95 112.45
C GLU A 574 40.43 54.94 111.63
N THR A 575 40.77 53.79 112.22
CA THR A 575 41.50 52.74 111.50
C THR A 575 40.62 52.11 110.43
N VAL A 576 39.36 51.83 110.74
CA VAL A 576 38.36 51.32 109.79
C VAL A 576 38.02 52.34 108.71
N ARG A 577 38.10 53.65 109.02
CA ARG A 577 37.96 54.71 108.01
C ARG A 577 39.08 54.70 106.98
N LYS A 578 40.32 54.41 107.38
CA LYS A 578 41.43 54.21 106.43
C LYS A 578 41.18 52.96 105.58
N SER A 579 40.73 51.86 106.19
CA SER A 579 40.35 50.63 105.47
C SER A 579 39.22 50.85 104.46
N TYR A 580 38.21 51.66 104.78
CA TYR A 580 37.14 52.05 103.86
C TYR A 580 37.68 52.79 102.63
N LYS A 581 38.59 53.76 102.83
CA LYS A 581 39.24 54.46 101.71
C LYS A 581 40.05 53.50 100.83
N TYR A 582 40.76 52.54 101.43
CA TYR A 582 41.46 51.52 100.67
C TYR A 582 40.53 50.57 99.91
N LEU A 583 39.38 50.21 100.48
CA LEU A 583 38.36 49.39 99.82
C LEU A 583 37.75 50.10 98.60
N ALA A 584 37.37 51.38 98.76
CA ALA A 584 36.85 52.18 97.66
C ALA A 584 37.89 52.37 96.54
N ALA A 585 39.14 52.68 96.91
CA ALA A 585 40.24 52.80 95.95
C ALA A 585 40.55 51.46 95.24
N LEU A 586 40.44 50.33 95.95
CA LEU A 586 40.62 49.00 95.36
C LEU A 586 39.54 48.72 94.32
N HIS A 587 38.27 48.99 94.64
CA HIS A 587 37.17 48.80 93.71
C HIS A 587 37.27 49.70 92.48
N GLU A 588 37.66 50.97 92.66
CA GLU A 588 37.92 51.89 91.55
C GLU A 588 39.05 51.39 90.65
N ASN A 589 40.18 50.95 91.22
CA ASN A 589 41.30 50.39 90.46
C ASN A 589 40.91 49.09 89.74
N CYS A 590 40.11 48.22 90.36
CA CYS A 590 39.61 47.01 89.72
C CYS A 590 38.66 47.33 88.57
N ASN A 591 37.78 48.33 88.70
CA ASN A 591 36.92 48.77 87.61
C ASN A 591 37.72 49.37 86.45
N GLN A 592 38.75 50.18 86.74
CA GLN A 592 39.67 50.68 85.71
C GLN A 592 40.42 49.54 85.01
N LEU A 593 40.81 48.49 85.74
CA LEU A 593 41.44 47.31 85.16
C LEU A 593 40.47 46.55 84.25
N ILE A 594 39.22 46.34 84.67
CA ILE A 594 38.18 45.71 83.84
C ILE A 594 37.99 46.51 82.55
N GLN A 595 37.83 47.83 82.63
CA GLN A 595 37.69 48.70 81.46
C GLN A 595 38.89 48.59 80.52
N THR A 596 40.11 48.60 81.06
CA THR A 596 41.34 48.49 80.25
C THR A 596 41.41 47.14 79.51
N ILE A 597 40.95 46.05 80.15
CA ILE A 597 40.88 44.73 79.52
C ILE A 597 39.81 44.70 78.41
N GLU A 598 38.65 45.32 78.63
CA GLU A 598 37.59 45.44 77.62
C GLU A 598 38.05 46.26 76.40
N ASP A 599 38.70 47.41 76.64
CA ASP A 599 39.27 48.27 75.61
C ASP A 599 40.43 47.59 74.85
N THR A 600 41.25 46.81 75.55
CA THR A 600 42.27 45.98 74.88
C THR A 600 41.59 44.94 73.98
N GLY A 601 40.48 44.35 74.44
CA GLY A 601 39.69 43.40 73.66
C GLY A 601 39.00 43.99 72.43
N THR A 602 38.58 45.27 72.46
CA THR A 602 38.05 45.97 71.28
C THR A 602 39.15 46.26 70.27
N ILE A 603 40.30 46.78 70.71
CA ILE A 603 41.44 47.08 69.86
C ILE A 603 41.95 45.79 69.18
N LEU A 604 42.06 44.68 69.90
CA LEU A 604 42.49 43.40 69.30
C LEU A 604 41.54 42.90 68.22
N ARG A 605 40.22 43.12 68.37
CA ARG A 605 39.24 42.80 67.32
C ARG A 605 39.41 43.69 66.10
N GLU A 606 39.58 45.00 66.28
CA GLU A 606 39.83 45.94 65.19
C GLU A 606 41.14 45.63 64.44
N ILE A 607 42.21 45.27 65.16
CA ILE A 607 43.47 44.83 64.55
C ILE A 607 43.22 43.62 63.65
N ARG A 608 42.50 42.61 64.14
CA ARG A 608 42.23 41.40 63.36
C ARG A 608 41.36 41.67 62.13
N ASP A 609 40.36 42.54 62.25
CA ASP A 609 39.51 42.92 61.11
C ASP A 609 40.32 43.68 60.05
N LEU A 610 41.26 44.53 60.45
CA LEU A 610 42.19 45.20 59.53
C LEU A 610 43.18 44.22 58.89
N GLU A 611 43.68 43.23 59.65
CA GLU A 611 44.53 42.16 59.11
C GLU A 611 43.79 41.33 58.05
N GLU A 612 42.52 40.99 58.29
CA GLU A 612 41.67 40.26 57.32
C GLU A 612 41.42 41.09 56.05
N GLN A 613 41.22 42.40 56.18
CA GLN A 613 41.12 43.31 55.02
C GLN A 613 42.41 43.36 54.22
N ILE A 614 43.56 43.42 54.88
CA ILE A 614 44.88 43.39 54.23
C ILE A 614 45.07 42.07 53.46
N GLU A 615 44.70 40.94 54.06
CA GLU A 615 44.83 39.64 53.42
C GLU A 615 43.89 39.49 52.21
N THR A 616 42.68 40.03 52.31
CA THR A 616 41.71 40.08 51.20
C THR A 616 42.24 40.92 50.04
N GLU A 617 42.78 42.11 50.30
CA GLU A 617 43.37 42.97 49.26
C GLU A 617 44.63 42.36 48.64
N ASN A 618 45.48 41.69 49.44
CA ASN A 618 46.61 40.93 48.91
C ASN A 618 46.16 39.76 48.01
N GLY A 619 45.07 39.08 48.37
CA GLY A 619 44.48 37.98 47.60
C GLY A 619 43.94 38.39 46.23
N ASN A 620 43.51 39.64 46.07
CA ASN A 620 42.95 40.16 44.82
C ASN A 620 43.97 40.30 43.68
N LYS A 621 45.28 40.08 43.94
CA LYS A 621 46.38 40.13 42.93
C LYS A 621 46.31 41.39 42.06
N THR A 622 45.82 42.49 42.60
CA THR A 622 45.62 43.77 41.89
C THR A 622 46.93 44.27 41.31
N VAL A 623 48.03 44.17 42.05
CA VAL A 623 49.37 44.53 41.58
C VAL A 623 49.79 43.67 40.38
N ALA A 624 49.69 42.35 40.47
CA ALA A 624 50.06 41.45 39.36
C ALA A 624 49.16 41.62 38.12
N ASN A 625 47.88 41.97 38.32
CA ASN A 625 46.96 42.28 37.23
C ASN A 625 47.32 43.62 36.56
N LEU A 626 47.70 44.64 37.34
CA LEU A 626 48.17 45.93 36.82
C LEU A 626 49.50 45.79 36.08
N GLU A 627 50.43 44.96 36.57
CA GLU A 627 51.69 44.63 35.88
C GLU A 627 51.44 43.98 34.52
N ARG A 628 50.52 43.00 34.46
CA ARG A 628 50.13 42.35 33.20
C ARG A 628 49.51 43.34 32.21
N ILE A 629 48.60 44.19 32.66
CA ILE A 629 47.99 45.23 31.81
C ILE A 629 49.06 46.21 31.29
N LEU A 630 50.05 46.56 32.11
CA LEU A 630 51.17 47.41 31.70
C LEU A 630 52.08 46.73 30.67
N GLU A 631 52.31 45.42 30.79
CA GLU A 631 53.06 44.63 29.81
C GLU A 631 52.31 44.54 28.48
N ASP A 632 51.01 44.22 28.51
CA ASP A 632 50.15 44.18 27.33
C ASP A 632 50.11 45.54 26.62
N TYR A 633 49.98 46.63 27.39
CA TYR A 633 50.03 47.99 26.86
C TYR A 633 51.37 48.31 26.18
N LYS A 634 52.50 47.89 26.77
CA LYS A 634 53.83 48.07 26.16
C LYS A 634 53.94 47.28 24.85
N ALA A 635 53.43 46.05 24.82
CA ALA A 635 53.43 45.19 23.63
C ALA A 635 52.61 45.83 22.49
N ILE A 636 51.39 46.28 22.77
CA ILE A 636 50.54 47.00 21.80
C ILE A 636 51.24 48.26 21.28
N ARG A 637 51.92 49.00 22.15
CA ARG A 637 52.66 50.21 21.74
C ARG A 637 53.85 49.86 20.82
N GLN A 638 54.56 48.78 21.09
CA GLN A 638 55.64 48.30 20.22
C GLN A 638 55.10 47.81 18.87
N GLU A 639 54.00 47.06 18.87
CA GLU A 639 53.33 46.60 17.65
C GLU A 639 52.87 47.80 16.81
N ASN A 640 52.17 48.77 17.41
CA ASN A 640 51.74 50.00 16.72
C ASN A 640 52.93 50.81 16.18
N ALA A 641 54.04 50.89 16.92
CA ALA A 641 55.25 51.54 16.42
C ALA A 641 55.85 50.78 15.22
N SER A 642 55.83 49.45 15.25
CA SER A 642 56.28 48.60 14.13
C SER A 642 55.39 48.74 12.89
N LEU A 643 54.06 48.83 13.08
CA LEU A 643 53.10 49.07 12.02
C LEU A 643 53.27 50.47 11.43
N ALA A 644 53.46 51.49 12.27
CA ALA A 644 53.74 52.86 11.82
C ALA A 644 55.10 53.02 11.12
N ALA A 645 56.06 52.14 11.40
CA ALA A 645 57.31 52.06 10.64
C ALA A 645 57.08 51.41 9.26
N LYS A 646 56.36 50.29 9.19
CA LYS A 646 56.00 49.63 7.93
C LYS A 646 55.17 50.52 7.00
N VAL A 647 54.25 51.33 7.54
CA VAL A 647 53.45 52.30 6.78
C VAL A 647 54.29 53.49 6.27
N ARG A 648 55.48 53.74 6.84
CA ARG A 648 56.41 54.77 6.34
C ARG A 648 57.40 54.26 5.30
N GLU A 649 57.60 52.93 5.22
CA GLU A 649 58.50 52.29 4.26
C GLU A 649 57.80 51.79 2.98
N GLY A 650 56.47 51.73 2.97
CA GLY A 650 55.65 51.57 1.76
C GLY A 650 55.04 52.90 1.34
#